data_AF-A0A8S7B113-F1
#
_entry.id   AF-A0A8S7B113-F1
#
_cell.length_a   1.000
_cell.length_b   1.000
_cell.length_c   1.000
_cell.angle_alpha   90.00
_cell.angle_beta   90.00
_cell.angle_gamma   90.00
#
_symmetry.space_group_name_H-M   'P 1'
#
loop_
_entity.id
_entity.type
_entity.pdbx_description
1 polymer ?
#
loop_
_entity_poly.entity_id
_entity_poly.type
_entity_poly.pdbx_seq_one_letter_code
_entity_poly.pdbx_strand_id
1 'polypeptide(L)'
;MEDASLTTKGVVKLSSAVDSTSESLAATPKAVKAANDNANSRLAKNQNGADIPGKDTFTKNIGAGRAFGGSVNTTAGNWTTAQFVEWLDSQGAFNHPYWMCKGSWSYGNNKIITDTGCGDIHLAGAVIEVMGIKSAMTIRVTTPTTSSGGGTTNAQFTYINHGTNFSPGWRRDYNTKYKPTPSDIGALSTSGGTVSGPLSVTGGLTGSLNGNASTATKLQTARTIGGVAFDGSANINLPGVNTAGNQSTTGNAATATKLQTARTIGGVSFNGTANIDLPGVNKAGNQSTTGNAATATKLQTARTIGGVSFDGTANINLPGVNAAGNQNTTGNAATATKLQTARTINGVSFNGSANISIPTITSRGRVTALTGTTQGATTGLQMYEAYNNGYPSTYGNVLHLKGATAVGEGELLIGWSGTSGAHAPVHVRSRRDTDTASWSEWAQVYTSKDSIPGVNATGNQNTTGNAASATKLQTARTIGGVSFNGTANINLPGVNIAGNQNTTGNAASATKLQTARTIGGVSFNGTANINLPGVNTTGNQNTTGNAATATKLQTARKIAGVAFDGSADITLTAANLNAYTKTEVTNLLSSYVKSSSLPSMTVRTSSVSGGDMGMSLSTFISHLKSNGAFSKSYWIGFGDAMGFNAGSINNITGFGAVELAESIIEVFNLPNGDYTIRLTTSHKADYGGVTNAILVYHYRSNRSPSGQWLKFAGTVGATSN
;
A
#
# COMPACT_ATOMS: atom_id res chain seq x y z
N MET A 1 -52.21 23.47 -30.31
CA MET A 1 -50.89 23.65 -30.95
C MET A 1 -50.11 22.41 -30.60
N GLU A 2 -49.47 21.76 -31.57
CA GLU A 2 -48.65 20.58 -31.29
C GLU A 2 -47.48 20.93 -30.36
N ASP A 3 -47.12 19.98 -29.50
CA ASP A 3 -45.91 20.02 -28.69
C ASP A 3 -44.64 19.99 -29.59
N ALA A 4 -43.48 20.23 -28.99
CA ALA A 4 -42.21 20.29 -29.71
C ALA A 4 -41.91 18.99 -30.50
N SER A 5 -41.54 19.13 -31.79
CA SER A 5 -41.20 18.01 -32.70
C SER A 5 -39.74 18.06 -33.15
N LEU A 6 -39.10 16.89 -33.28
CA LEU A 6 -37.74 16.74 -33.83
C LEU A 6 -37.71 16.76 -35.36
N THR A 7 -38.86 16.61 -36.02
CA THR A 7 -38.96 16.41 -37.48
C THR A 7 -39.88 17.42 -38.18
N THR A 8 -40.60 18.27 -37.43
CA THR A 8 -41.57 19.24 -37.98
C THR A 8 -41.47 20.60 -37.26
N LYS A 9 -41.65 21.72 -37.98
CA LYS A 9 -41.53 23.08 -37.41
C LYS A 9 -42.76 23.44 -36.55
N GLY A 10 -42.55 23.79 -35.28
CA GLY A 10 -43.56 24.31 -34.34
C GLY A 10 -43.09 25.56 -33.57
N VAL A 11 -43.97 26.17 -32.76
CA VAL A 11 -43.64 27.33 -31.91
C VAL A 11 -43.24 26.83 -30.51
N VAL A 12 -41.97 26.99 -30.14
CA VAL A 12 -41.42 26.53 -28.85
C VAL A 12 -40.92 27.73 -28.04
N LYS A 13 -41.26 27.79 -26.75
CA LYS A 13 -40.70 28.79 -25.84
C LYS A 13 -39.31 28.36 -25.40
N LEU A 14 -38.35 29.27 -25.51
CA LEU A 14 -36.93 28.99 -25.27
C LEU A 14 -36.45 29.60 -23.96
N SER A 15 -35.55 28.91 -23.26
CA SER A 15 -34.85 29.42 -22.09
C SER A 15 -33.34 29.31 -22.28
N SER A 16 -32.61 30.33 -21.82
CA SER A 16 -31.15 30.31 -21.79
C SER A 16 -30.58 30.08 -20.38
N ALA A 17 -31.42 29.75 -19.40
CA ALA A 17 -30.98 29.39 -18.05
C ALA A 17 -30.33 28.00 -18.05
N VAL A 18 -29.27 27.82 -17.25
CA VAL A 18 -28.50 26.56 -17.14
C VAL A 18 -28.94 25.70 -15.95
N ASP A 19 -29.84 26.23 -15.13
CA ASP A 19 -30.43 25.66 -13.92
C ASP A 19 -31.97 25.56 -14.03
N SER A 20 -32.51 25.68 -15.25
CA SER A 20 -33.95 25.63 -15.49
C SER A 20 -34.54 24.28 -15.10
N THR A 21 -35.50 24.28 -14.18
CA THR A 21 -36.31 23.11 -13.81
C THR A 21 -37.59 22.98 -14.65
N SER A 22 -37.80 23.89 -15.61
CA SER A 22 -39.03 23.91 -16.43
C SER A 22 -39.05 22.78 -17.47
N GLU A 23 -40.08 21.92 -17.39
CA GLU A 23 -40.36 20.90 -18.40
C GLU A 23 -41.12 21.44 -19.63
N SER A 24 -41.59 22.70 -19.59
CA SER A 24 -42.38 23.34 -20.66
C SER A 24 -41.58 24.27 -21.58
N LEU A 25 -40.26 24.41 -21.35
CA LEU A 25 -39.37 25.31 -22.11
C LEU A 25 -38.19 24.53 -22.67
N ALA A 26 -37.81 24.78 -23.93
CA ALA A 26 -36.63 24.15 -24.52
C ALA A 26 -35.35 24.97 -24.26
N ALA A 27 -34.24 24.29 -24.01
CA ALA A 27 -32.94 24.92 -23.83
C ALA A 27 -32.42 25.51 -25.16
N THR A 28 -31.87 26.72 -25.12
CA THR A 28 -31.18 27.29 -26.28
C THR A 28 -29.80 26.65 -26.49
N PRO A 29 -29.22 26.70 -27.71
CA PRO A 29 -27.82 26.33 -27.94
C PRO A 29 -26.83 27.08 -27.02
N LYS A 30 -27.17 28.30 -26.61
CA LYS A 30 -26.39 29.07 -25.61
C LYS A 30 -26.39 28.39 -24.25
N ALA A 31 -27.54 27.94 -23.75
CA ALA A 31 -27.62 27.20 -22.48
C ALA A 31 -26.86 25.87 -22.56
N VAL A 32 -27.04 25.12 -23.65
CA VAL A 32 -26.34 23.83 -23.87
C VAL A 32 -24.83 24.03 -23.92
N LYS A 33 -24.34 25.04 -24.65
CA LYS A 33 -22.91 25.37 -24.69
C LYS A 33 -22.38 25.76 -23.32
N ALA A 34 -23.08 26.64 -22.59
CA ALA A 34 -22.65 27.07 -21.26
C ALA A 34 -22.57 25.90 -20.26
N ALA A 35 -23.55 24.99 -20.30
CA ALA A 35 -23.55 23.77 -19.48
C ALA A 35 -22.36 22.85 -19.85
N ASN A 36 -22.11 22.65 -21.15
CA ASN A 36 -21.00 21.83 -21.64
C ASN A 36 -19.63 22.43 -21.30
N ASP A 37 -19.46 23.75 -21.43
CA ASP A 37 -18.23 24.45 -21.06
C ASP A 37 -17.95 24.34 -19.56
N ASN A 38 -18.97 24.50 -18.70
CA ASN A 38 -18.84 24.27 -17.26
C ASN A 38 -18.42 22.81 -16.98
N ALA A 39 -19.09 21.82 -17.59
CA ALA A 39 -18.74 20.41 -17.43
C ALA A 39 -17.28 20.12 -17.83
N ASN A 40 -16.82 20.65 -18.96
CA ASN A 40 -15.44 20.48 -19.44
C ASN A 40 -14.40 21.15 -18.53
N SER A 41 -14.80 22.14 -17.71
CA SER A 41 -13.90 22.81 -16.77
C SER A 41 -13.77 22.12 -15.40
N ARG A 42 -14.63 21.13 -15.09
CA ARG A 42 -14.60 20.40 -13.80
C ARG A 42 -13.77 19.12 -13.94
N LEU A 43 -12.80 18.92 -13.06
CA LEU A 43 -11.88 17.77 -13.06
C LEU A 43 -11.21 17.58 -14.43
N ALA A 44 -10.75 18.70 -14.99
CA ALA A 44 -10.20 18.71 -16.34
C ALA A 44 -8.95 17.81 -16.42
N LYS A 45 -9.00 16.76 -17.26
CA LYS A 45 -7.92 15.75 -17.37
C LYS A 45 -6.55 16.37 -17.64
N ASN A 46 -6.50 17.40 -18.48
CA ASN A 46 -5.26 18.11 -18.83
C ASN A 46 -4.70 18.97 -17.68
N GLN A 47 -5.48 19.23 -16.63
CA GLN A 47 -5.03 19.98 -15.45
C GLN A 47 -4.53 19.09 -14.31
N ASN A 48 -4.67 17.76 -14.42
CA ASN A 48 -4.17 16.79 -13.43
C ASN A 48 -4.53 17.13 -11.97
N GLY A 49 -5.77 17.59 -11.73
CA GLY A 49 -6.27 17.95 -10.40
C GLY A 49 -5.86 19.33 -9.89
N ALA A 50 -5.26 20.20 -10.73
CA ALA A 50 -4.93 21.56 -10.35
C ALA A 50 -6.17 22.39 -9.99
N ASP A 51 -7.31 22.12 -10.62
CA ASP A 51 -8.61 22.75 -10.41
C ASP A 51 -9.30 22.38 -9.09
N ILE A 52 -8.81 21.37 -8.38
CA ILE A 52 -9.39 20.93 -7.10
C ILE A 52 -9.14 21.99 -6.02
N PRO A 53 -10.19 22.62 -5.45
CA PRO A 53 -10.09 23.49 -4.29
C PRO A 53 -9.80 22.65 -3.05
N GLY A 54 -8.85 23.06 -2.21
CA GLY A 54 -8.54 22.33 -0.97
C GLY A 54 -8.06 20.89 -1.21
N LYS A 55 -6.98 20.72 -1.99
CA LYS A 55 -6.41 19.40 -2.37
C LYS A 55 -6.18 18.46 -1.19
N ASP A 56 -5.84 19.00 -0.02
CA ASP A 56 -5.62 18.24 1.20
C ASP A 56 -6.92 17.59 1.72
N THR A 57 -8.00 18.36 1.85
CA THR A 57 -9.35 17.87 2.17
C THR A 57 -9.87 16.90 1.12
N PHE A 58 -9.63 17.18 -0.17
CA PHE A 58 -10.00 16.26 -1.24
C PHE A 58 -9.32 14.90 -1.07
N THR A 59 -7.99 14.90 -0.87
CA THR A 59 -7.17 13.68 -0.65
C THR A 59 -7.68 12.89 0.55
N LYS A 60 -8.01 13.58 1.65
CA LYS A 60 -8.64 12.98 2.84
C LYS A 60 -9.98 12.30 2.51
N ASN A 61 -10.87 12.99 1.82
CA ASN A 61 -12.23 12.51 1.56
C ASN A 61 -12.26 11.29 0.62
N ILE A 62 -11.35 11.23 -0.35
CA ILE A 62 -11.27 10.08 -1.27
C ILE A 62 -10.44 8.91 -0.71
N GLY A 63 -9.84 9.06 0.47
CA GLY A 63 -8.99 8.05 1.08
C GLY A 63 -7.68 7.79 0.34
N ALA A 64 -7.22 8.74 -0.49
CA ALA A 64 -5.96 8.63 -1.19
C ALA A 64 -4.79 8.86 -0.24
N GLY A 65 -3.68 8.16 -0.49
CA GLY A 65 -2.51 8.26 0.35
C GLY A 65 -1.80 9.61 0.23
N ARG A 66 -1.61 10.30 1.35
CA ARG A 66 -0.81 11.52 1.39
C ARG A 66 0.66 11.16 1.56
N ALA A 67 1.43 11.30 0.47
CA ALA A 67 2.83 10.89 0.41
C ALA A 67 3.80 12.08 0.43
N PHE A 68 4.80 12.03 1.31
CA PHE A 68 5.93 12.95 1.34
C PHE A 68 7.19 12.28 0.78
N GLY A 69 7.94 13.01 -0.06
CA GLY A 69 9.17 12.52 -0.69
C GLY A 69 10.30 12.20 0.29
N GLY A 70 11.37 11.56 -0.20
CA GLY A 70 12.49 11.03 0.59
C GLY A 70 13.44 12.05 1.24
N SER A 71 12.97 13.26 1.55
CA SER A 71 13.77 14.35 2.11
C SER A 71 13.35 14.76 3.52
N VAL A 72 12.50 13.96 4.18
CA VAL A 72 12.07 14.28 5.55
C VAL A 72 13.24 14.08 6.51
N ASN A 73 13.61 15.15 7.22
CA ASN A 73 14.68 15.15 8.22
C ASN A 73 14.05 15.25 9.61
N THR A 74 14.37 14.30 10.47
CA THR A 74 13.90 14.30 11.87
C THR A 74 14.94 14.86 12.85
N THR A 75 16.10 15.31 12.36
CA THR A 75 17.31 15.71 13.13
C THR A 75 18.00 14.53 13.83
N ALA A 76 19.18 14.74 14.41
CA ALA A 76 19.90 13.70 15.15
C ALA A 76 19.21 13.35 16.50
N GLY A 77 19.55 12.18 17.05
CA GLY A 77 19.21 11.78 18.42
C GLY A 77 18.10 10.74 18.51
N ASN A 78 17.61 10.49 19.73
CA ASN A 78 16.66 9.42 20.00
C ASN A 78 15.25 9.96 20.26
N TRP A 79 14.25 9.14 19.98
CA TRP A 79 12.87 9.34 20.35
C TRP A 79 12.32 8.15 21.13
N THR A 80 11.43 8.47 22.06
CA THR A 80 10.43 7.52 22.55
C THR A 80 9.32 7.38 21.50
N THR A 81 8.56 6.29 21.60
CA THR A 81 7.39 6.05 20.73
C THR A 81 6.37 7.18 20.86
N ALA A 82 6.16 7.70 22.07
CA ALA A 82 5.27 8.85 22.30
C ALA A 82 5.74 10.11 21.55
N GLN A 83 7.04 10.43 21.62
CA GLN A 83 7.59 11.59 20.89
C GLN A 83 7.50 11.42 19.37
N PHE A 84 7.70 10.20 18.87
CA PHE A 84 7.53 9.90 17.45
C PHE A 84 6.07 10.09 17.00
N VAL A 85 5.10 9.63 17.79
CA VAL A 85 3.67 9.84 17.53
C VAL A 85 3.31 11.32 17.54
N GLU A 86 3.80 12.10 18.50
CA GLU A 86 3.57 13.56 18.51
C GLU A 86 4.18 14.25 17.29
N TRP A 87 5.37 13.82 16.85
CA TRP A 87 5.94 14.34 15.61
C TRP A 87 5.04 14.00 14.40
N LEU A 88 4.55 12.77 14.27
CA LEU A 88 3.62 12.39 13.19
C LEU A 88 2.34 13.23 13.21
N ASP A 89 1.79 13.51 14.39
CA ASP A 89 0.62 14.36 14.55
C ASP A 89 0.89 15.79 14.07
N SER A 90 2.06 16.34 14.41
CA SER A 90 2.51 17.66 13.90
C SER A 90 2.66 17.72 12.38
N GLN A 91 2.93 16.58 11.72
CA GLN A 91 2.97 16.49 10.25
C GLN A 91 1.59 16.31 9.61
N GLY A 92 0.53 16.22 10.43
CA GLY A 92 -0.83 15.96 10.01
C GLY A 92 -1.06 14.50 9.60
N ALA A 93 -0.23 13.55 10.05
CA ALA A 93 -0.34 12.16 9.63
C ALA A 93 -1.70 11.53 10.01
N PHE A 94 -2.24 11.90 11.17
CA PHE A 94 -3.54 11.40 11.67
C PHE A 94 -4.76 12.15 11.11
N ASN A 95 -4.55 13.15 10.23
CA ASN A 95 -5.64 13.87 9.56
C ASN A 95 -6.11 13.18 8.27
N HIS A 96 -5.42 12.12 7.83
CA HIS A 96 -5.72 11.34 6.63
C HIS A 96 -5.92 9.86 6.98
N PRO A 97 -6.78 9.12 6.27
CA PRO A 97 -6.93 7.68 6.48
C PRO A 97 -5.63 6.89 6.24
N TYR A 98 -4.80 7.37 5.31
CA TYR A 98 -3.48 6.85 5.01
C TYR A 98 -2.50 7.99 4.72
N TRP A 99 -1.40 8.02 5.44
CA TRP A 99 -0.32 8.99 5.30
C TRP A 99 1.01 8.24 5.23
N MET A 100 1.94 8.71 4.41
CA MET A 100 3.26 8.09 4.36
C MET A 100 4.37 9.10 4.05
N CYS A 101 5.56 8.84 4.56
CA CYS A 101 6.76 9.58 4.21
C CYS A 101 7.96 8.66 4.12
N LYS A 102 9.05 9.18 3.56
CA LYS A 102 10.34 8.52 3.59
C LYS A 102 11.37 9.45 4.24
N GLY A 103 12.06 8.94 5.26
CA GLY A 103 13.17 9.64 5.89
C GLY A 103 14.33 9.83 4.92
N SER A 104 15.08 10.91 5.07
CA SER A 104 16.26 11.17 4.24
C SER A 104 17.33 10.11 4.45
N TRP A 105 18.22 9.93 3.47
CA TRP A 105 19.33 8.97 3.58
C TRP A 105 20.42 9.38 4.58
N SER A 106 20.35 10.59 5.15
CA SER A 106 21.36 11.08 6.09
C SER A 106 21.14 10.48 7.47
N TYR A 107 22.03 9.59 7.89
CA TYR A 107 22.03 8.99 9.23
C TYR A 107 22.15 10.04 10.35
N GLY A 108 22.88 11.13 10.12
CA GLY A 108 23.02 12.22 11.09
C GLY A 108 21.80 13.14 11.19
N ASN A 109 20.87 13.08 10.22
CA ASN A 109 19.70 13.96 10.19
C ASN A 109 18.40 13.23 10.51
N ASN A 110 18.48 12.00 11.01
CA ASN A 110 17.32 11.22 11.37
C ASN A 110 17.44 10.62 12.75
N LYS A 111 16.29 10.51 13.42
CA LYS A 111 16.20 9.98 14.77
C LYS A 111 16.08 8.46 14.79
N ILE A 112 16.34 7.91 15.97
CA ILE A 112 16.20 6.49 16.29
C ILE A 112 15.13 6.33 17.36
N ILE A 113 14.15 5.45 17.14
CA ILE A 113 13.15 5.07 18.14
C ILE A 113 13.70 3.90 18.95
N THR A 114 13.85 4.05 20.26
CA THR A 114 14.63 3.11 21.09
C THR A 114 13.83 2.36 22.15
N ASP A 115 12.56 2.69 22.36
CA ASP A 115 11.69 2.09 23.38
C ASP A 115 10.71 1.04 22.82
N THR A 116 11.03 0.47 21.65
CA THR A 116 10.10 -0.42 20.93
C THR A 116 9.99 -1.81 21.54
N GLY A 117 10.99 -2.25 22.31
CA GLY A 117 11.06 -3.60 22.86
C GLY A 117 11.32 -4.71 21.83
N CYS A 118 11.28 -4.40 20.53
CA CYS A 118 11.53 -5.35 19.44
C CYS A 118 12.66 -4.90 18.49
N GLY A 119 13.50 -3.97 18.95
CA GLY A 119 14.70 -3.47 18.26
C GLY A 119 14.60 -2.00 17.85
N ASP A 120 15.73 -1.30 17.85
CA ASP A 120 15.79 0.13 17.55
C ASP A 120 15.44 0.42 16.09
N ILE A 121 14.64 1.47 15.85
CA ILE A 121 14.17 1.88 14.53
C ILE A 121 14.84 3.19 14.13
N HIS A 122 15.85 3.12 13.27
CA HIS A 122 16.47 4.32 12.70
C HIS A 122 15.69 4.79 11.47
N LEU A 123 15.22 6.03 11.48
CA LEU A 123 14.36 6.59 10.43
C LEU A 123 15.09 6.98 9.14
N ALA A 124 16.43 6.96 9.13
CA ALA A 124 17.23 7.24 7.94
C ALA A 124 16.88 6.27 6.80
N GLY A 125 16.46 6.79 5.65
CA GLY A 125 16.03 6.01 4.50
C GLY A 125 14.78 5.13 4.74
N ALA A 126 14.19 5.16 5.94
CA ALA A 126 13.05 4.34 6.30
C ALA A 126 11.77 4.86 5.63
N VAL A 127 10.88 3.94 5.27
CA VAL A 127 9.52 4.28 4.86
C VAL A 127 8.62 4.21 6.08
N ILE A 128 7.85 5.27 6.33
CA ILE A 128 6.93 5.40 7.46
C ILE A 128 5.53 5.50 6.86
N GLU A 129 4.65 4.59 7.26
CA GLU A 129 3.24 4.56 6.87
C GLU A 129 2.38 4.68 8.12
N VAL A 130 1.37 5.54 8.08
CA VAL A 130 0.42 5.78 9.17
C VAL A 130 -0.97 5.54 8.62
N MET A 131 -1.71 4.66 9.27
CA MET A 131 -3.06 4.25 8.94
C MET A 131 -3.98 4.55 10.14
N GLY A 132 -5.10 5.22 9.89
CA GLY A 132 -6.08 5.56 10.92
C GLY A 132 -5.82 6.92 11.61
N ILE A 133 -6.38 7.09 12.80
CA ILE A 133 -6.39 8.35 13.56
C ILE A 133 -5.58 8.22 14.85
N LYS A 134 -5.28 9.34 15.53
CA LYS A 134 -4.40 9.33 16.73
C LYS A 134 -4.91 8.43 17.87
N SER A 135 -6.22 8.23 18.00
CA SER A 135 -6.80 7.33 19.00
C SER A 135 -6.92 5.87 18.56
N ALA A 136 -6.75 5.59 17.26
CA ALA A 136 -6.87 4.28 16.64
C ALA A 136 -5.95 4.21 15.41
N MET A 137 -4.68 3.91 15.66
CA MET A 137 -3.60 3.98 14.67
C MET A 137 -2.94 2.64 14.43
N THR A 138 -2.45 2.47 13.22
CA THR A 138 -1.40 1.52 12.86
C THR A 138 -0.27 2.29 12.19
N ILE A 139 0.94 2.21 12.74
CA ILE A 139 2.14 2.79 12.15
C ILE A 139 3.02 1.64 11.68
N ARG A 140 3.47 1.68 10.43
CA ARG A 140 4.41 0.70 9.88
C ARG A 140 5.69 1.41 9.44
N VAL A 141 6.83 0.91 9.89
CA VAL A 141 8.14 1.44 9.51
C VAL A 141 8.96 0.34 8.86
N THR A 142 9.35 0.55 7.60
CA THR A 142 10.22 -0.36 6.85
C THR A 142 11.62 0.24 6.79
N THR A 143 12.59 -0.41 7.42
CA THR A 143 13.96 0.09 7.52
C THR A 143 14.79 -0.30 6.28
N PRO A 144 15.81 0.49 5.91
CA PRO A 144 16.67 0.19 4.77
C PRO A 144 17.57 -1.03 5.02
N THR A 145 18.31 -1.43 3.99
CA THR A 145 19.26 -2.55 4.03
C THR A 145 20.53 -2.27 4.84
N THR A 146 20.81 -1.00 5.14
CA THR A 146 22.00 -0.52 5.86
C THR A 146 21.63 0.57 6.86
N SER A 147 22.29 0.59 8.01
CA SER A 147 22.14 1.63 9.03
C SER A 147 23.50 1.89 9.70
N SER A 148 23.79 3.14 10.03
CA SER A 148 24.82 3.49 11.01
C SER A 148 24.15 4.06 12.26
N GLY A 149 24.71 3.83 13.45
CA GLY A 149 24.16 4.36 14.70
C GLY A 149 23.17 3.45 15.45
N GLY A 150 23.04 2.17 15.10
CA GLY A 150 22.36 1.16 15.94
C GLY A 150 20.96 0.71 15.51
N GLY A 151 20.40 1.26 14.43
CA GLY A 151 19.08 0.84 13.92
C GLY A 151 19.08 -0.56 13.31
N THR A 152 18.00 -1.30 13.52
CA THR A 152 17.77 -2.61 12.90
C THR A 152 17.50 -2.45 11.41
N THR A 153 18.30 -3.10 10.56
CA THR A 153 18.16 -3.06 9.10
C THR A 153 17.31 -4.20 8.56
N ASN A 154 16.82 -4.08 7.33
CA ASN A 154 16.07 -5.12 6.63
C ASN A 154 14.85 -5.62 7.43
N ALA A 155 14.18 -4.72 8.14
CA ALA A 155 13.10 -5.06 9.06
C ALA A 155 11.85 -4.22 8.80
N GLN A 156 10.70 -4.80 9.13
CA GLN A 156 9.43 -4.11 9.18
C GLN A 156 8.94 -4.11 10.63
N PHE A 157 8.65 -2.91 11.13
CA PHE A 157 8.12 -2.68 12.46
C PHE A 157 6.69 -2.19 12.32
N THR A 158 5.77 -2.77 13.09
CA THR A 158 4.38 -2.30 13.15
C THR A 158 4.02 -1.92 14.58
N TYR A 159 3.59 -0.69 14.79
CA TYR A 159 2.97 -0.22 16.02
C TYR A 159 1.47 -0.20 15.84
N ILE A 160 0.73 -0.75 16.80
CA ILE A 160 -0.74 -0.68 16.81
C ILE A 160 -1.17 -0.08 18.14
N ASN A 161 -2.06 0.92 18.09
CA ASN A 161 -2.68 1.49 19.28
C ASN A 161 -4.15 1.82 19.00
N HIS A 162 -5.06 1.12 19.69
CA HIS A 162 -6.52 1.32 19.64
C HIS A 162 -7.08 1.81 20.98
N GLY A 163 -6.25 2.45 21.80
CA GLY A 163 -6.58 2.88 23.15
C GLY A 163 -5.96 1.99 24.24
N THR A 164 -6.02 2.47 25.48
CA THR A 164 -5.36 1.85 26.65
C THR A 164 -5.85 0.44 26.96
N ASN A 165 -7.06 0.08 26.53
CA ASN A 165 -7.63 -1.25 26.72
C ASN A 165 -7.10 -2.31 25.74
N PHE A 166 -6.29 -1.93 24.74
CA PHE A 166 -5.91 -2.81 23.62
C PHE A 166 -4.41 -3.11 23.55
N SER A 167 -3.69 -2.99 24.67
CA SER A 167 -2.25 -3.32 24.79
C SER A 167 -1.39 -2.77 23.64
N PRO A 168 -1.30 -1.43 23.50
CA PRO A 168 -0.54 -0.82 22.43
C PRO A 168 0.92 -1.24 22.48
N GLY A 169 1.52 -1.51 21.31
CA GLY A 169 2.88 -2.02 21.27
C GLY A 169 3.45 -2.15 19.86
N TRP A 170 4.78 -2.18 19.80
CA TRP A 170 5.53 -2.49 18.59
C TRP A 170 5.69 -4.00 18.43
N ARG A 171 5.70 -4.43 17.18
CA ARG A 171 6.11 -5.77 16.77
C ARG A 171 7.02 -5.67 15.56
N ARG A 172 7.99 -6.57 15.47
CA ARG A 172 8.91 -6.68 14.33
C ARG A 172 8.60 -7.96 13.56
N ASP A 173 8.40 -7.82 12.26
CA ASP A 173 8.14 -8.97 11.38
C ASP A 173 9.47 -9.66 11.03
N TYR A 174 9.56 -10.96 11.29
CA TYR A 174 10.71 -11.78 10.93
C TYR A 174 10.69 -12.15 9.43
N ASN A 175 11.87 -12.23 8.82
CA ASN A 175 11.99 -12.56 7.40
C ASN A 175 13.24 -13.43 7.11
N THR A 176 13.42 -13.82 5.85
CA THR A 176 14.53 -14.72 5.46
C THR A 176 15.91 -14.11 5.67
N LYS A 177 16.03 -12.78 5.63
CA LYS A 177 17.27 -12.04 5.90
C LYS A 177 17.49 -11.82 7.39
N TYR A 178 16.41 -11.57 8.14
CA TYR A 178 16.41 -11.37 9.60
C TYR A 178 15.57 -12.45 10.27
N LYS A 179 16.17 -13.64 10.39
CA LYS A 179 15.56 -14.78 11.09
C LYS A 179 15.57 -14.53 12.59
N PRO A 180 14.54 -14.96 13.34
CA PRO A 180 14.60 -14.92 14.80
C PRO A 180 15.73 -15.82 15.28
N THR A 181 16.44 -15.39 16.31
CA THR A 181 17.28 -16.28 17.10
C THR A 181 16.41 -17.23 17.93
N PRO A 182 16.90 -18.39 18.38
CA PRO A 182 16.15 -19.26 19.28
C PRO A 182 15.65 -18.51 20.53
N SER A 183 16.46 -17.62 21.09
CA SER A 183 16.06 -16.75 22.22
C SER A 183 14.90 -15.82 21.88
N ASP A 184 14.83 -15.30 20.64
CA ASP A 184 13.75 -14.39 20.23
C ASP A 184 12.36 -15.05 20.21
N ILE A 185 12.30 -16.37 20.08
CA ILE A 185 11.03 -17.13 19.98
C ILE A 185 10.86 -18.15 21.11
N GLY A 186 11.71 -18.11 22.13
CA GLY A 186 11.69 -19.08 23.24
C GLY A 186 12.03 -20.52 22.82
N ALA A 187 12.75 -20.69 21.71
CA ALA A 187 13.23 -21.99 21.25
C ALA A 187 14.61 -22.34 21.83
N LEU A 188 14.91 -23.63 21.94
CA LEU A 188 16.23 -24.12 22.31
C LEU A 188 17.20 -23.98 21.13
N SER A 189 18.42 -23.49 21.37
CA SER A 189 19.40 -23.37 20.29
C SER A 189 19.98 -24.74 19.90
N THR A 190 20.51 -24.84 18.68
CA THR A 190 21.25 -26.03 18.22
C THR A 190 22.63 -26.18 18.88
N SER A 191 23.14 -25.14 19.54
CA SER A 191 24.35 -25.22 20.36
C SER A 191 24.07 -25.68 21.80
N GLY A 192 22.81 -25.96 22.13
CA GLY A 192 22.37 -26.55 23.39
C GLY A 192 21.62 -25.57 24.30
N GLY A 193 21.30 -26.06 25.51
CA GLY A 193 20.63 -25.32 26.57
C GLY A 193 19.98 -26.26 27.58
N THR A 194 19.26 -25.70 28.56
CA THR A 194 18.56 -26.48 29.60
C THR A 194 17.05 -26.36 29.39
N VAL A 195 16.35 -27.49 29.36
CA VAL A 195 14.88 -27.52 29.39
C VAL A 195 14.45 -27.73 30.84
N SER A 196 13.80 -26.71 31.42
CA SER A 196 13.23 -26.76 32.77
C SER A 196 11.78 -27.24 32.69
N GLY A 197 11.54 -28.54 32.94
CA GLY A 197 10.22 -29.15 32.93
C GLY A 197 10.22 -30.58 32.37
N PRO A 198 9.08 -31.28 32.39
CA PRO A 198 8.96 -32.59 31.77
C PRO A 198 9.16 -32.50 30.26
N LEU A 199 10.09 -33.28 29.71
CA LEU A 199 10.32 -33.43 28.27
C LEU A 199 9.70 -34.76 27.80
N SER A 200 8.70 -34.71 26.92
CA SER A 200 8.13 -35.89 26.27
C SER A 200 8.71 -36.04 24.86
N VAL A 201 9.38 -37.16 24.57
CA VAL A 201 9.98 -37.44 23.26
C VAL A 201 9.28 -38.67 22.66
N THR A 202 8.64 -38.48 21.50
CA THR A 202 8.00 -39.57 20.74
C THR A 202 8.98 -40.01 19.65
N GLY A 203 9.33 -41.31 19.60
CA GLY A 203 10.26 -41.86 18.61
C GLY A 203 11.69 -42.13 19.11
N GLY A 204 11.97 -41.89 20.40
CA GLY A 204 13.26 -42.16 21.03
C GLY A 204 14.29 -41.02 20.88
N LEU A 205 15.39 -41.11 21.63
CA LEU A 205 16.54 -40.20 21.52
C LEU A 205 17.69 -40.94 20.85
N THR A 206 18.22 -40.39 19.75
CA THR A 206 19.42 -40.92 19.07
C THR A 206 20.67 -40.13 19.46
N GLY A 207 21.66 -40.80 20.06
CA GLY A 207 22.94 -40.20 20.48
C GLY A 207 23.33 -40.60 21.91
N SER A 208 24.55 -40.27 22.32
CA SER A 208 25.02 -40.49 23.70
C SER A 208 24.37 -39.50 24.65
N LEU A 209 23.76 -39.98 25.75
CA LEU A 209 23.29 -39.13 26.84
C LEU A 209 24.47 -38.83 27.78
N ASN A 210 24.66 -37.57 28.15
CA ASN A 210 25.68 -37.16 29.12
C ASN A 210 25.06 -36.91 30.51
N GLY A 211 25.83 -37.08 31.58
CA GLY A 211 25.37 -36.91 32.97
C GLY A 211 24.99 -38.23 33.65
N ASN A 212 24.05 -38.20 34.59
CA ASN A 212 23.71 -39.37 35.43
C ASN A 212 23.19 -40.60 34.65
N ALA A 213 22.81 -40.44 33.38
CA ALA A 213 22.43 -41.55 32.51
C ALA A 213 23.65 -42.33 31.96
N SER A 214 24.79 -41.68 31.70
CA SER A 214 26.04 -42.36 31.29
C SER A 214 26.89 -42.83 32.48
N THR A 215 26.61 -42.32 33.68
CA THR A 215 27.23 -42.74 34.94
C THR A 215 26.26 -43.49 35.86
N ALA A 216 25.18 -44.06 35.32
CA ALA A 216 24.20 -44.79 36.10
C ALA A 216 24.84 -46.01 36.78
N THR A 217 25.24 -45.85 38.04
CA THR A 217 25.81 -46.90 38.89
C THR A 217 24.74 -47.73 39.58
N LYS A 218 23.46 -47.35 39.45
CA LYS A 218 22.31 -47.99 40.10
C LYS A 218 21.09 -48.11 39.19
N LEU A 219 20.36 -49.21 39.30
CA LEU A 219 19.00 -49.39 38.81
C LEU A 219 18.05 -48.53 39.64
N GLN A 220 17.19 -47.73 38.98
CA GLN A 220 16.19 -46.87 39.65
C GLN A 220 15.29 -47.64 40.62
N THR A 221 15.02 -48.91 40.32
CA THR A 221 14.34 -49.84 41.22
C THR A 221 15.15 -51.12 41.26
N ALA A 222 15.72 -51.44 42.42
CA ALA A 222 16.47 -52.67 42.64
C ALA A 222 15.62 -53.89 42.24
N ARG A 223 16.27 -54.91 41.69
CA ARG A 223 15.64 -56.19 41.35
C ARG A 223 16.08 -57.24 42.36
N THR A 224 15.19 -58.16 42.72
CA THR A 224 15.53 -59.24 43.64
C THR A 224 16.15 -60.41 42.88
N ILE A 225 17.40 -60.78 43.21
CA ILE A 225 18.11 -61.94 42.66
C ILE A 225 18.46 -62.86 43.83
N GLY A 226 17.95 -64.09 43.84
CA GLY A 226 18.18 -65.03 44.95
C GLY A 226 17.68 -64.53 46.31
N GLY A 227 16.65 -63.68 46.34
CA GLY A 227 16.13 -63.06 47.56
C GLY A 227 16.86 -61.78 48.01
N VAL A 228 17.95 -61.39 47.35
CA VAL A 228 18.72 -60.18 47.68
C VAL A 228 18.42 -59.07 46.69
N ALA A 229 18.16 -57.86 47.18
CA ALA A 229 17.96 -56.68 46.34
C ALA A 229 19.29 -56.27 45.68
N PHE A 230 19.28 -56.12 44.36
CA PHE A 230 20.42 -55.76 43.56
C PHE A 230 20.09 -54.55 42.68
N ASP A 231 20.85 -53.48 42.85
CA ASP A 231 20.77 -52.27 42.04
C ASP A 231 22.00 -52.06 41.14
N GLY A 232 23.03 -52.92 41.20
CA GLY A 232 24.23 -52.79 40.37
C GLY A 232 25.33 -51.89 40.93
N SER A 233 25.17 -51.32 42.12
CA SER A 233 26.21 -50.46 42.72
C SER A 233 27.41 -51.19 43.33
N ALA A 234 27.30 -52.50 43.54
CA ALA A 234 28.36 -53.37 44.05
C ALA A 234 28.17 -54.79 43.53
N ASN A 235 29.19 -55.64 43.67
CA ASN A 235 29.06 -57.08 43.43
C ASN A 235 27.94 -57.67 44.31
N ILE A 236 27.18 -58.61 43.76
CA ILE A 236 26.10 -59.27 44.50
C ILE A 236 26.65 -60.36 45.43
N ASN A 237 26.29 -60.28 46.71
CA ASN A 237 26.54 -61.32 47.69
C ASN A 237 25.26 -62.15 47.84
N LEU A 238 25.33 -63.41 47.41
CA LEU A 238 24.24 -64.38 47.51
C LEU A 238 24.47 -65.29 48.72
N PRO A 239 23.59 -65.25 49.72
CA PRO A 239 23.73 -66.10 50.89
C PRO A 239 23.66 -67.59 50.50
N GLY A 240 24.60 -68.39 51.01
CA GLY A 240 24.76 -69.80 50.64
C GLY A 240 25.70 -70.06 49.44
N VAL A 241 26.16 -69.00 48.76
CA VAL A 241 27.12 -69.10 47.63
C VAL A 241 28.47 -68.45 48.01
N ASN A 242 28.49 -67.14 48.23
CA ASN A 242 29.71 -66.36 48.53
C ASN A 242 29.61 -65.55 49.84
N THR A 243 28.53 -65.74 50.60
CA THR A 243 28.38 -65.22 51.97
C THR A 243 27.62 -66.25 52.80
N ALA A 244 27.93 -66.35 54.09
CA ALA A 244 27.22 -67.25 55.00
C ALA A 244 25.70 -66.98 54.98
N GLY A 245 24.91 -68.02 54.77
CA GLY A 245 23.46 -67.93 54.63
C GLY A 245 22.76 -69.20 55.14
N ASN A 246 21.48 -69.07 55.46
CA ASN A 246 20.56 -70.15 55.88
C ASN A 246 19.97 -70.91 54.67
N GLN A 247 20.37 -70.57 53.45
CA GLN A 247 19.89 -71.20 52.23
C GLN A 247 20.41 -72.64 52.17
N SER A 248 19.49 -73.58 51.96
CA SER A 248 19.83 -74.99 51.79
C SER A 248 20.49 -75.20 50.42
N THR A 249 21.82 -75.14 50.35
CA THR A 249 22.59 -75.69 49.23
C THR A 249 22.86 -77.16 49.56
N THR A 250 21.94 -78.04 49.16
CA THR A 250 21.85 -79.45 49.62
C THR A 250 22.96 -80.37 49.10
N GLY A 251 24.22 -80.01 49.33
CA GLY A 251 25.40 -80.84 49.04
C GLY A 251 26.55 -80.44 49.94
N ASN A 252 26.88 -81.32 50.89
CA ASN A 252 27.96 -81.20 51.88
C ASN A 252 29.36 -81.34 51.22
N ALA A 253 29.61 -80.60 50.12
CA ALA A 253 30.69 -80.90 49.20
C ALA A 253 32.08 -80.46 49.69
N ALA A 254 32.16 -79.40 50.48
CA ALA A 254 33.47 -78.81 50.79
C ALA A 254 34.22 -79.51 51.94
N THR A 255 33.55 -80.25 52.83
CA THR A 255 34.17 -80.74 54.09
C THR A 255 33.69 -82.10 54.60
N ALA A 256 32.88 -82.86 53.87
CA ALA A 256 32.34 -84.12 54.36
C ALA A 256 33.40 -85.23 54.47
N THR A 257 33.84 -85.54 55.69
CA THR A 257 34.71 -86.68 56.02
C THR A 257 33.95 -87.91 56.53
N LYS A 258 32.61 -87.82 56.66
CA LYS A 258 31.74 -88.90 57.15
C LYS A 258 30.41 -88.94 56.38
N LEU A 259 29.94 -90.14 56.04
CA LEU A 259 28.60 -90.39 55.49
C LEU A 259 27.52 -90.08 56.55
N GLN A 260 26.49 -89.32 56.16
CA GLN A 260 25.37 -88.91 57.05
C GLN A 260 24.60 -90.11 57.61
N THR A 261 24.59 -91.24 56.89
CA THR A 261 24.15 -92.54 57.40
C THR A 261 25.14 -93.59 56.95
N ALA A 262 25.71 -94.34 57.89
CA ALA A 262 26.63 -95.43 57.59
C ALA A 262 25.94 -96.48 56.70
N ARG A 263 26.70 -97.11 55.80
CA ARG A 263 26.24 -98.16 54.90
C ARG A 263 26.97 -99.45 55.22
N THR A 264 26.27 -100.58 55.16
CA THR A 264 26.89 -101.89 55.33
C THR A 264 27.51 -102.34 54.00
N ILE A 265 28.81 -102.64 53.98
CA ILE A 265 29.53 -103.17 52.81
C ILE A 265 30.17 -104.50 53.25
N GLY A 266 29.86 -105.60 52.57
CA GLY A 266 30.38 -106.94 52.91
C GLY A 266 30.07 -107.39 54.34
N GLY A 267 28.97 -106.91 54.93
CA GLY A 267 28.57 -107.18 56.32
C GLY A 267 29.19 -106.25 57.37
N VAL A 268 30.06 -105.32 56.97
CA VAL A 268 30.73 -104.36 57.89
C VAL A 268 30.16 -102.96 57.71
N SER A 269 29.86 -102.26 58.81
CA SER A 269 29.38 -100.87 58.78
C SER A 269 30.49 -99.90 58.37
N PHE A 270 30.23 -99.07 57.36
CA PHE A 270 31.17 -98.10 56.80
C PHE A 270 30.56 -96.71 56.70
N ASN A 271 31.29 -95.72 57.21
CA ASN A 271 30.86 -94.32 57.21
C ASN A 271 31.92 -93.37 56.63
N GLY A 272 33.00 -93.88 56.02
CA GLY A 272 34.00 -93.07 55.31
C GLY A 272 35.07 -92.41 56.18
N THR A 273 35.01 -92.48 57.51
CA THR A 273 36.01 -91.80 58.37
C THR A 273 37.34 -92.53 58.48
N ALA A 274 37.42 -93.78 58.02
CA ALA A 274 38.63 -94.60 57.98
C ALA A 274 38.52 -95.63 56.83
N ASN A 275 39.63 -96.27 56.45
CA ASN A 275 39.61 -97.39 55.51
C ASN A 275 38.77 -98.56 56.05
N ILE A 276 38.12 -99.30 55.16
CA ILE A 276 37.25 -100.42 55.52
C ILE A 276 38.03 -101.75 55.51
N ASP A 277 37.97 -102.48 56.62
CA ASP A 277 38.45 -103.86 56.72
C ASP A 277 37.30 -104.82 56.38
N LEU A 278 37.37 -105.44 55.21
CA LEU A 278 36.41 -106.42 54.73
C LEU A 278 36.95 -107.85 54.95
N PRO A 279 36.27 -108.67 55.77
CA PRO A 279 36.70 -110.04 56.01
C PRO A 279 36.61 -110.88 54.72
N GLY A 280 37.71 -111.57 54.39
CA GLY A 280 37.90 -112.30 53.13
C GLY A 280 38.58 -111.50 52.00
N VAL A 281 38.78 -110.18 52.15
CA VAL A 281 39.43 -109.33 51.14
C VAL A 281 40.77 -108.80 51.63
N ASN A 282 40.77 -108.00 52.70
CA ASN A 282 41.96 -107.32 53.26
C ASN A 282 42.18 -107.63 54.76
N LYS A 283 41.30 -108.46 55.35
CA LYS A 283 41.47 -109.05 56.69
C LYS A 283 41.06 -110.52 56.65
N ALA A 284 41.74 -111.36 57.42
CA ALA A 284 41.44 -112.79 57.49
C ALA A 284 39.96 -113.01 57.89
N GLY A 285 39.24 -113.78 57.07
CA GLY A 285 37.81 -114.03 57.23
C GLY A 285 37.40 -115.34 56.55
N ASN A 286 36.27 -115.89 56.97
CA ASN A 286 35.72 -117.17 56.48
C ASN A 286 34.78 -116.99 55.25
N GLN A 287 34.84 -115.84 54.57
CA GLN A 287 34.04 -115.58 53.38
C GLN A 287 34.73 -116.13 52.12
N SER A 288 33.98 -116.83 51.29
CA SER A 288 34.44 -117.34 50.00
C SER A 288 34.52 -116.21 48.96
N THR A 289 35.72 -115.84 48.51
CA THR A 289 35.96 -114.83 47.46
C THR A 289 36.33 -115.48 46.13
N THR A 290 35.49 -116.38 45.62
CA THR A 290 35.74 -117.18 44.39
C THR A 290 35.65 -116.39 43.08
N GLY A 291 36.13 -115.15 43.06
CA GLY A 291 36.39 -114.38 41.84
C GLY A 291 37.88 -114.04 41.79
N ASN A 292 38.55 -114.45 40.72
CA ASN A 292 39.99 -114.36 40.47
C ASN A 292 40.49 -112.90 40.25
N ALA A 293 40.11 -111.96 41.12
CA ALA A 293 40.23 -110.52 40.90
C ALA A 293 41.62 -109.95 41.23
N ALA A 294 42.40 -110.60 42.11
CA ALA A 294 43.69 -110.04 42.53
C ALA A 294 44.82 -110.23 41.50
N THR A 295 44.64 -111.09 40.48
CA THR A 295 45.73 -111.44 39.54
C THR A 295 45.27 -111.64 38.08
N ALA A 296 44.05 -111.27 37.70
CA ALA A 296 43.57 -111.46 36.34
C ALA A 296 44.16 -110.42 35.36
N THR A 297 45.20 -110.82 34.63
CA THR A 297 45.78 -110.05 33.51
C THR A 297 45.18 -110.43 32.15
N LYS A 298 44.26 -111.42 32.09
CA LYS A 298 43.70 -111.97 30.85
C LYS A 298 42.20 -112.26 30.97
N LEU A 299 41.40 -111.94 29.95
CA LEU A 299 40.00 -112.37 29.83
C LEU A 299 39.93 -113.88 29.62
N GLN A 300 38.99 -114.54 30.32
CA GLN A 300 38.75 -116.00 30.20
C GLN A 300 38.38 -116.43 28.78
N THR A 301 37.82 -115.52 27.98
CA THR A 301 37.65 -115.71 26.54
C THR A 301 37.91 -114.38 25.85
N ALA A 302 38.86 -114.35 24.90
CA ALA A 302 39.17 -113.16 24.12
C ALA A 302 37.94 -112.67 23.32
N ARG A 303 37.86 -111.36 23.09
CA ARG A 303 36.80 -110.72 22.30
C ARG A 303 37.40 -110.06 21.08
N THR A 304 36.71 -110.13 19.94
CA THR A 304 37.14 -109.45 18.71
C THR A 304 36.70 -108.00 18.74
N ILE A 305 37.64 -107.06 18.61
CA ILE A 305 37.38 -105.61 18.52
C ILE A 305 38.07 -105.11 17.24
N GLY A 306 37.30 -104.53 16.31
CA GLY A 306 37.84 -104.04 15.04
C GLY A 306 38.53 -105.11 14.17
N GLY A 307 38.14 -106.38 14.31
CA GLY A 307 38.74 -107.51 13.60
C GLY A 307 39.95 -108.14 14.28
N VAL A 308 40.42 -107.59 15.41
CA VAL A 308 41.58 -108.11 16.18
C VAL A 308 41.11 -108.75 17.48
N SER A 309 41.65 -109.93 17.81
CA SER A 309 41.39 -110.62 19.08
C SER A 309 42.04 -109.88 20.24
N PHE A 310 41.29 -109.63 21.30
CA PHE A 310 41.73 -108.89 22.49
C PHE A 310 41.31 -109.60 23.77
N ASP A 311 42.28 -109.86 24.63
CA ASP A 311 42.08 -110.51 25.93
C ASP A 311 42.60 -109.67 27.11
N GLY A 312 42.95 -108.40 26.88
CA GLY A 312 43.36 -107.47 27.94
C GLY A 312 44.80 -107.60 28.43
N THR A 313 45.58 -108.55 27.93
CA THR A 313 46.97 -108.77 28.40
C THR A 313 47.98 -107.73 27.89
N ALA A 314 47.65 -107.00 26.82
CA ALA A 314 48.45 -105.91 26.25
C ALA A 314 47.54 -104.85 25.63
N ASN A 315 48.07 -103.66 25.32
CA ASN A 315 47.33 -102.63 24.58
C ASN A 315 46.88 -103.15 23.21
N ILE A 316 45.66 -102.80 22.80
CA ILE A 316 45.12 -103.22 21.51
C ILE A 316 45.61 -102.31 20.39
N ASN A 317 46.17 -102.94 19.35
CA ASN A 317 46.53 -102.28 18.10
C ASN A 317 45.42 -102.54 17.08
N LEU A 318 44.60 -101.51 16.82
CA LEU A 318 43.49 -101.57 15.88
C LEU A 318 43.99 -101.13 14.49
N PRO A 319 43.88 -101.99 13.46
CA PRO A 319 44.35 -101.64 12.15
C PRO A 319 43.49 -100.48 11.58
N GLY A 320 44.16 -99.47 11.00
CA GLY A 320 43.53 -98.23 10.52
C GLY A 320 43.40 -97.10 11.55
N VAL A 321 43.75 -97.34 12.83
CA VAL A 321 43.70 -96.34 13.91
C VAL A 321 45.10 -96.06 14.49
N ASN A 322 45.75 -97.06 15.10
CA ASN A 322 47.07 -96.92 15.74
C ASN A 322 48.08 -97.99 15.30
N ALA A 323 47.69 -98.90 14.39
CA ALA A 323 48.57 -99.80 13.66
C ALA A 323 48.24 -99.82 12.17
N ALA A 324 49.23 -100.07 11.32
CA ALA A 324 49.05 -100.15 9.87
C ALA A 324 48.03 -101.26 9.52
N GLY A 325 46.99 -100.89 8.76
CA GLY A 325 45.89 -101.76 8.37
C GLY A 325 45.34 -101.36 7.02
N ASN A 326 44.61 -102.26 6.35
CA ASN A 326 43.99 -101.96 5.05
C ASN A 326 42.62 -101.27 5.17
N GLN A 327 42.11 -101.04 6.38
CA GLN A 327 40.84 -100.36 6.56
C GLN A 327 40.90 -98.94 6.02
N ASN A 328 39.87 -98.55 5.27
CA ASN A 328 39.76 -97.22 4.70
C ASN A 328 39.37 -96.20 5.78
N THR A 329 40.37 -95.54 6.38
CA THR A 329 40.20 -94.39 7.29
C THR A 329 40.60 -93.06 6.63
N THR A 330 40.38 -92.94 5.31
CA THR A 330 40.87 -91.82 4.46
C THR A 330 40.22 -90.44 4.70
N GLY A 331 39.64 -90.21 5.87
CA GLY A 331 39.18 -88.88 6.29
C GLY A 331 40.19 -88.23 7.25
N ASN A 332 40.68 -87.05 6.90
CA ASN A 332 41.46 -86.14 7.76
C ASN A 332 40.58 -85.40 8.81
N ALA A 333 39.50 -86.02 9.30
CA ALA A 333 38.43 -85.35 10.05
C ALA A 333 38.91 -84.62 11.31
N ALA A 334 39.91 -85.15 12.02
CA ALA A 334 40.39 -84.55 13.27
C ALA A 334 41.36 -83.37 13.08
N THR A 335 41.92 -83.16 11.88
CA THR A 335 42.98 -82.15 11.64
C THR A 335 42.84 -81.36 10.34
N ALA A 336 41.75 -81.55 9.57
CA ALA A 336 41.56 -80.92 8.27
C ALA A 336 41.40 -79.39 8.37
N THR A 337 42.49 -78.66 8.13
CA THR A 337 42.49 -77.21 7.90
C THR A 337 42.51 -76.84 6.42
N LYS A 338 42.63 -77.84 5.51
CA LYS A 338 42.63 -77.65 4.05
C LYS A 338 41.78 -78.68 3.30
N LEU A 339 41.15 -78.28 2.19
CA LEU A 339 40.50 -79.17 1.23
C LEU A 339 41.54 -79.96 0.41
N GLN A 340 41.31 -81.26 0.20
CA GLN A 340 42.21 -82.16 -0.56
C GLN A 340 42.37 -81.75 -2.04
N THR A 341 41.33 -81.18 -2.63
CA THR A 341 41.39 -80.55 -3.94
C THR A 341 40.77 -79.16 -3.82
N ALA A 342 41.56 -78.13 -4.17
CA ALA A 342 41.07 -76.76 -4.15
C ALA A 342 39.84 -76.61 -5.05
N ARG A 343 38.88 -75.79 -4.64
CA ARG A 343 37.69 -75.44 -5.42
C ARG A 343 37.80 -73.98 -5.81
N THR A 344 37.42 -73.64 -7.03
CA THR A 344 37.33 -72.25 -7.48
C THR A 344 36.03 -71.63 -6.98
N ILE A 345 36.13 -70.51 -6.27
CA ILE A 345 35.00 -69.67 -5.85
C ILE A 345 35.16 -68.34 -6.59
N ASN A 346 34.24 -68.02 -7.51
CA ASN A 346 34.35 -66.88 -8.44
C ASN A 346 35.73 -66.78 -9.15
N GLY A 347 36.26 -67.93 -9.59
CA GLY A 347 37.55 -68.00 -10.29
C GLY A 347 38.79 -67.98 -9.38
N VAL A 348 38.63 -67.76 -8.06
CA VAL A 348 39.74 -67.81 -7.10
C VAL A 348 39.83 -69.21 -6.49
N SER A 349 41.01 -69.83 -6.57
CA SER A 349 41.28 -71.15 -5.97
C SER A 349 41.26 -71.07 -4.45
N PHE A 350 40.41 -71.88 -3.81
CA PHE A 350 40.27 -71.94 -2.36
C PHE A 350 40.43 -73.36 -1.85
N ASN A 351 41.28 -73.51 -0.84
CA ASN A 351 41.51 -74.78 -0.16
C ASN A 351 41.45 -74.66 1.35
N GLY A 352 40.94 -73.58 1.95
CA GLY A 352 40.81 -73.43 3.41
C GLY A 352 42.09 -73.04 4.16
N SER A 353 43.25 -72.98 3.49
CA SER A 353 44.54 -72.66 4.14
C SER A 353 44.70 -71.23 4.67
N ALA A 354 43.84 -70.32 4.20
CA ALA A 354 43.74 -68.93 4.62
C ALA A 354 42.32 -68.42 4.31
N ASN A 355 41.96 -67.25 4.83
CA ASN A 355 40.73 -66.56 4.43
C ASN A 355 40.74 -66.30 2.92
N ILE A 356 39.61 -66.53 2.25
CA ILE A 356 39.47 -66.23 0.83
C ILE A 356 39.20 -64.73 0.63
N SER A 357 39.96 -64.10 -0.25
CA SER A 357 39.67 -62.75 -0.76
C SER A 357 39.08 -62.88 -2.16
N ILE A 358 37.82 -62.45 -2.32
CA ILE A 358 37.11 -62.44 -3.60
C ILE A 358 37.02 -60.99 -4.06
N PRO A 359 37.76 -60.57 -5.11
CA PRO A 359 37.60 -59.24 -5.67
C PRO A 359 36.18 -59.11 -6.25
N THR A 360 35.36 -58.24 -5.66
CA THR A 360 34.00 -57.98 -6.15
C THR A 360 33.98 -57.20 -7.47
N ILE A 361 35.11 -56.57 -7.84
CA ILE A 361 35.39 -55.98 -9.15
C ILE A 361 36.70 -56.60 -9.65
N THR A 362 36.63 -57.38 -10.74
CA THR A 362 37.82 -58.04 -11.30
C THR A 362 38.52 -57.12 -12.30
N SER A 363 39.80 -56.83 -12.08
CA SER A 363 40.64 -56.14 -13.07
C SER A 363 40.91 -57.06 -14.27
N ARG A 364 40.80 -56.52 -15.48
CA ARG A 364 41.20 -57.17 -16.73
C ARG A 364 42.53 -56.64 -17.26
N GLY A 365 43.19 -55.77 -16.50
CA GLY A 365 44.41 -55.11 -16.92
C GLY A 365 44.16 -54.16 -18.10
N ARG A 366 45.20 -53.92 -18.90
CA ARG A 366 45.17 -52.98 -20.02
C ARG A 366 44.35 -53.53 -21.19
N VAL A 367 43.26 -52.85 -21.53
CA VAL A 367 42.34 -53.23 -22.63
C VAL A 367 42.22 -52.06 -23.59
N THR A 368 42.51 -52.25 -24.87
CA THR A 368 42.35 -51.19 -25.90
C THR A 368 40.91 -50.71 -25.98
N ALA A 369 40.69 -49.40 -26.12
CA ALA A 369 39.37 -48.82 -26.22
C ALA A 369 38.58 -49.43 -27.39
N LEU A 370 37.41 -49.98 -27.08
CA LEU A 370 36.50 -50.55 -28.07
C LEU A 370 35.99 -49.47 -29.03
N THR A 371 35.86 -49.79 -30.31
CA THR A 371 35.40 -48.89 -31.38
C THR A 371 34.33 -49.54 -32.25
N GLY A 372 33.56 -48.72 -32.97
CA GLY A 372 32.48 -49.19 -33.85
C GLY A 372 31.43 -49.98 -33.06
N THR A 373 31.10 -51.17 -33.55
CA THR A 373 30.12 -52.09 -32.95
C THR A 373 30.74 -53.13 -32.00
N THR A 374 32.07 -53.11 -31.79
CA THR A 374 32.81 -54.11 -31.01
C THR A 374 32.39 -54.12 -29.54
N GLN A 375 32.23 -55.31 -28.97
CA GLN A 375 31.71 -55.52 -27.61
C GLN A 375 32.75 -56.04 -26.62
N GLY A 376 32.54 -55.77 -25.34
CA GLY A 376 33.30 -56.39 -24.25
C GLY A 376 33.12 -57.90 -24.17
N ALA A 377 34.18 -58.61 -23.81
CA ALA A 377 34.25 -60.07 -23.85
C ALA A 377 33.51 -60.79 -22.71
N THR A 378 33.13 -60.11 -21.63
CA THR A 378 32.46 -60.73 -20.48
C THR A 378 31.32 -59.85 -19.97
N THR A 379 30.24 -60.49 -19.51
CA THR A 379 29.09 -59.83 -18.91
C THR A 379 29.36 -59.41 -17.47
N GLY A 380 28.64 -58.41 -16.97
CA GLY A 380 28.74 -57.90 -15.60
C GLY A 380 29.64 -56.67 -15.46
N LEU A 381 30.13 -56.44 -14.24
CA LEU A 381 30.98 -55.30 -13.87
C LEU A 381 32.47 -55.68 -13.97
N GLN A 382 33.23 -54.95 -14.78
CA GLN A 382 34.66 -55.18 -14.98
C GLN A 382 35.46 -53.88 -14.83
N MET A 383 36.73 -53.99 -14.44
CA MET A 383 37.65 -52.85 -14.43
C MET A 383 38.75 -53.06 -15.47
N TYR A 384 38.92 -52.12 -16.40
CA TYR A 384 40.02 -52.09 -17.36
C TYR A 384 41.00 -50.98 -16.99
N GLU A 385 42.24 -51.08 -17.48
CA GLU A 385 43.25 -50.04 -17.37
C GLU A 385 43.39 -49.29 -18.71
N ALA A 386 43.19 -47.98 -18.66
CA ALA A 386 43.57 -47.08 -19.74
C ALA A 386 45.06 -46.79 -19.60
N TYR A 387 45.84 -47.16 -20.62
CA TYR A 387 47.29 -46.95 -20.65
C TYR A 387 47.75 -46.86 -22.11
N ASN A 388 47.68 -45.66 -22.66
CA ASN A 388 48.06 -45.32 -24.04
C ASN A 388 47.44 -46.27 -25.10
N ASN A 389 46.16 -46.58 -24.93
CA ASN A 389 45.46 -47.62 -25.67
C ASN A 389 44.10 -47.14 -26.22
N GLY A 390 44.02 -45.88 -26.62
CA GLY A 390 42.90 -45.32 -27.39
C GLY A 390 41.74 -44.71 -26.59
N TYR A 391 41.83 -44.64 -25.26
CA TYR A 391 40.85 -43.91 -24.45
C TYR A 391 41.07 -42.39 -24.47
N PRO A 392 40.04 -41.57 -24.17
CA PRO A 392 40.14 -40.11 -24.12
C PRO A 392 41.22 -39.57 -23.16
N SER A 393 41.55 -40.33 -22.11
CA SER A 393 42.66 -40.03 -21.21
C SER A 393 43.75 -41.07 -21.37
N THR A 394 45.00 -40.62 -21.49
CA THR A 394 46.17 -41.49 -21.72
C THR A 394 46.33 -42.54 -20.64
N TYR A 395 46.01 -42.19 -19.38
CA TYR A 395 46.11 -43.09 -18.23
C TYR A 395 44.85 -43.00 -17.38
N GLY A 396 44.38 -44.14 -16.86
CA GLY A 396 43.16 -44.18 -16.05
C GLY A 396 42.64 -45.58 -15.76
N ASN A 397 41.51 -45.64 -15.06
CA ASN A 397 40.73 -46.87 -14.89
C ASN A 397 39.38 -46.72 -15.58
N VAL A 398 38.93 -47.78 -16.25
CA VAL A 398 37.63 -47.82 -16.92
C VAL A 398 36.75 -48.84 -16.22
N LEU A 399 35.57 -48.42 -15.79
CA LEU A 399 34.53 -49.33 -15.34
C LEU A 399 33.68 -49.70 -16.54
N HIS A 400 33.73 -50.97 -16.94
CA HIS A 400 32.96 -51.51 -18.05
C HIS A 400 31.78 -52.34 -17.52
N LEU A 401 30.57 -52.04 -18.01
CA LEU A 401 29.33 -52.68 -17.61
C LEU A 401 28.66 -53.30 -18.84
N LYS A 402 28.51 -54.62 -18.84
CA LYS A 402 27.82 -55.36 -19.91
C LYS A 402 26.64 -56.15 -19.36
N GLY A 403 25.47 -56.01 -19.98
CA GLY A 403 24.30 -56.79 -19.60
C GLY A 403 24.51 -58.30 -19.78
N ALA A 404 23.90 -59.11 -18.89
CA ALA A 404 24.00 -60.57 -18.98
C ALA A 404 23.10 -61.18 -20.07
N THR A 405 21.97 -60.55 -20.34
CA THR A 405 20.93 -61.02 -21.29
C THR A 405 20.73 -60.01 -22.42
N ALA A 406 20.61 -58.71 -22.08
CA ALA A 406 20.62 -57.63 -23.05
C ALA A 406 22.06 -57.26 -23.41
N VAL A 407 22.39 -57.13 -24.70
CA VAL A 407 23.75 -56.87 -25.20
C VAL A 407 24.21 -55.41 -25.06
N GLY A 408 23.53 -54.62 -24.23
CA GLY A 408 23.85 -53.21 -23.97
C GLY A 408 25.07 -53.06 -23.07
N GLU A 409 25.87 -52.03 -23.35
CA GLU A 409 27.14 -51.78 -22.66
C GLU A 409 27.32 -50.31 -22.28
N GLY A 410 28.02 -50.07 -21.18
CA GLY A 410 28.36 -48.73 -20.71
C GLY A 410 29.77 -48.69 -20.15
N GLU A 411 30.46 -47.57 -20.35
CA GLU A 411 31.80 -47.36 -19.81
C GLU A 411 31.90 -46.02 -19.10
N LEU A 412 32.54 -46.03 -17.92
CA LEU A 412 32.95 -44.85 -17.16
C LEU A 412 34.46 -44.88 -17.01
N LEU A 413 35.16 -43.94 -17.67
CA LEU A 413 36.60 -43.74 -17.54
C LEU A 413 36.88 -42.68 -16.47
N ILE A 414 37.73 -43.02 -15.52
CA ILE A 414 38.32 -42.07 -14.57
C ILE A 414 39.80 -41.95 -14.92
N GLY A 415 40.17 -40.82 -15.53
CA GLY A 415 41.54 -40.52 -15.89
C GLY A 415 42.40 -40.28 -14.64
N TRP A 416 43.68 -40.64 -14.71
CA TRP A 416 44.64 -40.26 -13.68
C TRP A 416 45.15 -38.86 -13.94
N SER A 417 45.11 -37.99 -12.92
CA SER A 417 45.69 -36.65 -13.02
C SER A 417 47.20 -36.75 -13.22
N GLY A 418 47.74 -36.11 -14.26
CA GLY A 418 49.18 -36.10 -14.55
C GLY A 418 50.04 -35.38 -13.49
N THR A 419 49.41 -34.65 -12.57
CA THR A 419 50.05 -33.87 -11.51
C THR A 419 49.41 -34.22 -10.16
N SER A 420 50.21 -34.36 -9.10
CA SER A 420 49.73 -34.68 -7.76
C SER A 420 48.69 -33.64 -7.28
N GLY A 421 47.51 -34.12 -6.86
CA GLY A 421 46.41 -33.28 -6.38
C GLY A 421 45.66 -32.50 -7.45
N ALA A 422 46.01 -32.65 -8.74
CA ALA A 422 45.27 -32.03 -9.83
C ALA A 422 43.94 -32.76 -10.10
N HIS A 423 43.02 -32.04 -10.74
CA HIS A 423 41.71 -32.58 -11.10
C HIS A 423 41.83 -33.71 -12.14
N ALA A 424 41.08 -34.79 -11.92
CA ALA A 424 41.06 -35.96 -12.78
C ALA A 424 39.88 -35.88 -13.77
N PRO A 425 40.09 -36.05 -15.08
CA PRO A 425 38.98 -36.03 -16.04
C PRO A 425 38.16 -37.32 -15.94
N VAL A 426 36.84 -37.20 -16.03
CA VAL A 426 35.92 -38.35 -16.03
C VAL A 426 35.16 -38.35 -17.35
N HIS A 427 35.07 -39.50 -18.02
CA HIS A 427 34.34 -39.63 -19.28
C HIS A 427 33.36 -40.80 -19.22
N VAL A 428 32.23 -40.67 -19.90
CA VAL A 428 31.21 -41.71 -20.00
C VAL A 428 30.84 -41.94 -21.46
N ARG A 429 30.52 -43.19 -21.80
CA ARG A 429 29.91 -43.56 -23.08
C ARG A 429 29.01 -44.77 -22.92
N SER A 430 28.18 -45.02 -23.92
CA SER A 430 27.30 -46.19 -23.95
C SER A 430 27.16 -46.77 -25.35
N ARG A 431 26.73 -48.02 -25.40
CA ARG A 431 26.32 -48.74 -26.61
C ARG A 431 24.96 -49.37 -26.33
N ARG A 432 23.99 -49.11 -27.20
CA ARG A 432 22.63 -49.66 -27.09
C ARG A 432 22.66 -51.20 -27.20
N ASP A 433 21.67 -51.85 -26.63
CA ASP A 433 21.46 -53.30 -26.61
C ASP A 433 21.00 -53.90 -27.96
N THR A 434 21.68 -53.54 -29.06
CA THR A 434 21.53 -54.19 -30.37
C THR A 434 22.90 -54.57 -30.94
N ASP A 435 22.97 -55.57 -31.81
CA ASP A 435 24.21 -56.04 -32.46
C ASP A 435 24.80 -55.03 -33.45
N THR A 436 23.94 -54.20 -34.04
CA THR A 436 24.29 -53.14 -35.00
C THR A 436 24.62 -51.79 -34.38
N ALA A 437 24.41 -51.60 -33.07
CA ALA A 437 24.68 -50.32 -32.41
C ALA A 437 26.19 -50.05 -32.29
N SER A 438 26.61 -48.87 -32.74
CA SER A 438 27.95 -48.35 -32.46
C SER A 438 28.03 -47.78 -31.05
N TRP A 439 29.24 -47.73 -30.50
CA TRP A 439 29.54 -46.93 -29.32
C TRP A 439 29.22 -45.45 -29.57
N SER A 440 28.62 -44.79 -28.58
CA SER A 440 28.57 -43.33 -28.57
C SER A 440 29.99 -42.77 -28.50
N GLU A 441 30.15 -41.53 -28.97
CA GLU A 441 31.34 -40.76 -28.64
C GLU A 441 31.50 -40.63 -27.11
N TRP A 442 32.73 -40.38 -26.67
CA TRP A 442 33.01 -40.15 -25.27
C TRP A 442 32.54 -38.76 -24.86
N ALA A 443 31.71 -38.71 -23.83
CA ALA A 443 31.28 -37.46 -23.22
C ALA A 443 32.07 -37.22 -21.92
N GLN A 444 32.72 -36.07 -21.79
CA GLN A 444 33.36 -35.67 -20.54
C GLN A 444 32.31 -35.21 -19.52
N VAL A 445 32.42 -35.69 -18.29
CA VAL A 445 31.64 -35.22 -17.14
C VAL A 445 32.41 -34.06 -16.51
N TYR A 446 31.82 -32.86 -16.57
CA TYR A 446 32.41 -31.66 -16.00
C TYR A 446 31.98 -31.45 -14.54
N THR A 447 32.93 -30.98 -13.73
CA THR A 447 32.74 -30.58 -12.32
C THR A 447 32.97 -29.09 -12.17
N SER A 448 32.74 -28.54 -10.97
CA SER A 448 33.03 -27.14 -10.65
C SER A 448 34.51 -26.74 -10.77
N LYS A 449 35.43 -27.72 -10.90
CA LYS A 449 36.86 -27.49 -11.10
C LYS A 449 37.26 -27.51 -12.58
N ASP A 450 36.39 -27.98 -13.46
CA ASP A 450 36.66 -27.99 -14.89
C ASP A 450 36.32 -26.64 -15.52
N SER A 451 37.21 -26.16 -16.40
CA SER A 451 36.90 -25.05 -17.30
C SER A 451 36.03 -25.56 -18.45
N ILE A 452 34.71 -25.46 -18.31
CA ILE A 452 33.78 -25.87 -19.37
C ILE A 452 33.90 -24.87 -20.54
N PRO A 453 34.20 -25.33 -21.77
CA PRO A 453 34.20 -24.46 -22.94
C PRO A 453 32.80 -23.83 -23.08
N GLY A 454 32.70 -22.50 -22.93
CA GLY A 454 31.39 -21.87 -22.97
C GLY A 454 30.67 -21.75 -21.62
N VAL A 455 31.34 -21.86 -20.46
CA VAL A 455 30.77 -21.51 -19.14
C VAL A 455 31.86 -20.88 -18.25
N ASN A 456 31.56 -19.82 -17.48
CA ASN A 456 32.54 -19.28 -16.52
C ASN A 456 32.62 -20.17 -15.24
N ALA A 457 33.56 -19.87 -14.34
CA ALA A 457 33.80 -20.62 -13.10
C ALA A 457 32.60 -20.73 -12.12
N THR A 458 31.48 -20.06 -12.40
CA THR A 458 30.24 -20.12 -11.61
C THR A 458 29.12 -20.95 -12.25
N GLY A 459 29.36 -21.61 -13.40
CA GLY A 459 28.41 -22.56 -13.98
C GLY A 459 27.25 -21.94 -14.77
N ASN A 460 27.32 -20.65 -15.15
CA ASN A 460 26.36 -20.02 -16.06
C ASN A 460 26.91 -19.84 -17.48
N GLN A 461 26.03 -19.98 -18.48
CA GLN A 461 26.34 -19.90 -19.91
C GLN A 461 27.25 -18.70 -20.21
N ASN A 462 28.34 -18.98 -20.90
CA ASN A 462 29.32 -18.01 -21.30
C ASN A 462 28.76 -17.06 -22.36
N THR A 463 28.51 -15.84 -21.93
CA THR A 463 28.48 -14.66 -22.78
C THR A 463 29.92 -14.29 -23.19
N THR A 464 30.68 -15.21 -23.78
CA THR A 464 32.11 -14.98 -24.16
C THR A 464 32.27 -13.89 -25.20
N GLY A 465 31.19 -13.33 -25.74
CA GLY A 465 31.26 -12.03 -26.36
C GLY A 465 31.22 -10.95 -25.29
N ASN A 466 32.38 -10.60 -24.71
CA ASN A 466 32.76 -9.34 -24.06
C ASN A 466 31.74 -8.66 -23.09
N ALA A 467 30.57 -9.20 -22.78
CA ALA A 467 29.43 -8.38 -22.34
C ALA A 467 29.55 -7.93 -20.89
N ALA A 468 30.10 -8.77 -20.01
CA ALA A 468 30.20 -8.47 -18.59
C ALA A 468 31.40 -7.55 -18.25
N SER A 469 32.39 -7.42 -19.14
CA SER A 469 33.61 -6.62 -18.93
C SER A 469 33.93 -5.64 -20.07
N ALA A 470 33.09 -5.56 -21.11
CA ALA A 470 33.30 -4.63 -22.22
C ALA A 470 33.13 -3.20 -21.73
N THR A 471 34.27 -2.56 -21.45
CA THR A 471 34.36 -1.11 -21.52
C THR A 471 34.37 -0.65 -22.98
N LYS A 472 34.62 -1.56 -23.96
CA LYS A 472 34.74 -1.25 -25.38
C LYS A 472 34.16 -2.35 -26.31
N LEU A 473 33.47 -1.98 -27.40
CA LEU A 473 33.08 -2.83 -28.53
C LEU A 473 34.31 -3.34 -29.28
N GLN A 474 34.38 -4.66 -29.52
CA GLN A 474 35.52 -5.30 -30.19
C GLN A 474 35.75 -4.79 -31.61
N THR A 475 34.68 -4.47 -32.34
CA THR A 475 34.73 -3.68 -33.57
C THR A 475 33.91 -2.43 -33.35
N ALA A 476 34.56 -1.26 -33.40
CA ALA A 476 33.86 0.01 -33.30
C ALA A 476 32.81 0.11 -34.41
N ARG A 477 31.63 0.62 -34.07
CA ARG A 477 30.53 0.81 -35.02
C ARG A 477 30.47 2.29 -35.41
N THR A 478 30.22 2.55 -36.68
CA THR A 478 30.02 3.93 -37.16
C THR A 478 28.58 4.32 -36.86
N ILE A 479 28.37 5.32 -35.99
CA ILE A 479 27.05 5.90 -35.68
C ILE A 479 27.13 7.38 -36.06
N GLY A 480 26.30 7.82 -37.01
CA GLY A 480 26.35 9.21 -37.52
C GLY A 480 27.70 9.62 -38.09
N GLY A 481 28.43 8.70 -38.73
CA GLY A 481 29.78 8.95 -39.27
C GLY A 481 30.92 8.93 -38.22
N VAL A 482 30.61 8.76 -36.94
CA VAL A 482 31.61 8.70 -35.85
C VAL A 482 31.82 7.26 -35.41
N SER A 483 33.08 6.86 -35.27
CA SER A 483 33.47 5.57 -34.72
C SER A 483 33.15 5.52 -33.23
N PHE A 484 32.21 4.66 -32.85
CA PHE A 484 31.77 4.47 -31.48
C PHE A 484 32.11 3.06 -31.00
N ASN A 485 32.72 3.01 -29.83
CA ASN A 485 33.12 1.77 -29.23
C ASN A 485 32.65 1.63 -27.77
N GLY A 486 31.85 2.55 -27.23
CA GLY A 486 31.30 2.40 -25.87
C GLY A 486 32.19 2.82 -24.70
N THR A 487 33.46 3.18 -24.90
CA THR A 487 34.34 3.60 -23.77
C THR A 487 34.04 4.98 -23.20
N ALA A 488 33.26 5.80 -23.91
CA ALA A 488 32.86 7.14 -23.49
C ALA A 488 31.50 7.48 -24.12
N ASN A 489 30.85 8.52 -23.62
CA ASN A 489 29.66 9.08 -24.27
C ASN A 489 29.98 9.45 -25.72
N ILE A 490 29.06 9.13 -26.64
CA ILE A 490 29.26 9.41 -28.06
C ILE A 490 29.02 10.90 -28.33
N ASN A 491 29.98 11.54 -28.99
CA ASN A 491 29.86 12.90 -29.47
C ASN A 491 29.61 12.88 -30.98
N LEU A 492 28.37 13.14 -31.37
CA LEU A 492 27.90 13.19 -32.74
C LEU A 492 27.99 14.64 -33.28
N PRO A 493 28.74 14.88 -34.37
CA PRO A 493 28.79 16.17 -35.05
C PRO A 493 27.38 16.64 -35.43
N GLY A 494 27.02 17.87 -35.08
CA GLY A 494 25.69 18.43 -35.35
C GLY A 494 24.61 18.09 -34.31
N VAL A 495 24.94 17.30 -33.27
CA VAL A 495 24.03 17.00 -32.14
C VAL A 495 24.58 17.57 -30.84
N ASN A 496 25.76 17.14 -30.40
CA ASN A 496 26.38 17.54 -29.12
C ASN A 496 27.83 18.06 -29.26
N ILE A 497 28.41 18.04 -30.46
CA ILE A 497 29.62 18.78 -30.83
C ILE A 497 29.38 19.50 -32.15
N ALA A 498 29.97 20.69 -32.32
CA ALA A 498 29.91 21.46 -33.57
C ALA A 498 30.46 20.64 -34.75
N GLY A 499 29.64 20.45 -35.78
CA GLY A 499 30.04 19.78 -37.02
C GLY A 499 28.85 19.54 -37.95
N ASN A 500 29.12 19.20 -39.21
CA ASN A 500 28.12 19.12 -40.26
C ASN A 500 27.73 17.66 -40.53
N GLN A 501 26.76 17.12 -39.80
CA GLN A 501 26.07 15.90 -40.21
C GLN A 501 24.91 16.26 -41.14
N ASN A 502 24.79 15.51 -42.24
CA ASN A 502 23.65 15.60 -43.13
C ASN A 502 22.42 14.93 -42.48
N THR A 503 21.84 15.59 -41.47
CA THR A 503 20.45 15.38 -41.09
C THR A 503 19.62 16.09 -42.14
N THR A 504 18.98 15.38 -43.06
CA THR A 504 18.22 15.94 -44.19
C THR A 504 16.98 16.78 -43.79
N GLY A 505 16.88 17.20 -42.52
CA GLY A 505 16.03 18.28 -42.06
C GLY A 505 16.85 19.35 -41.33
N ASN A 506 16.86 20.57 -41.89
CA ASN A 506 17.55 21.77 -41.42
C ASN A 506 16.91 22.34 -40.13
N ALA A 507 16.76 21.55 -39.07
CA ALA A 507 15.95 21.95 -37.91
C ALA A 507 16.77 22.65 -36.81
N ALA A 508 17.98 22.18 -36.50
CA ALA A 508 18.69 22.61 -35.30
C ALA A 508 19.49 23.93 -35.48
N SER A 509 19.74 24.38 -36.72
CA SER A 509 20.53 25.58 -37.01
C SER A 509 19.93 26.50 -38.08
N ALA A 510 18.71 26.24 -38.56
CA ALA A 510 18.08 27.09 -39.55
C ALA A 510 17.68 28.45 -38.96
N THR A 511 18.56 29.42 -39.14
CA THR A 511 18.20 30.84 -39.06
C THR A 511 17.43 31.30 -40.30
N LYS A 512 17.38 30.48 -41.37
CA LYS A 512 16.73 30.75 -42.67
C LYS A 512 16.00 29.53 -43.24
N LEU A 513 14.79 29.71 -43.78
CA LEU A 513 14.03 28.74 -44.57
C LEU A 513 14.78 28.39 -45.87
N GLN A 514 14.93 27.09 -46.15
CA GLN A 514 15.64 26.57 -47.33
C GLN A 514 15.00 26.99 -48.66
N THR A 515 13.66 27.13 -48.67
CA THR A 515 12.92 27.80 -49.75
C THR A 515 12.09 28.91 -49.12
N ALA A 516 12.37 30.16 -49.50
CA ALA A 516 11.59 31.31 -49.03
C ALA A 516 10.13 31.17 -49.47
N ARG A 517 9.20 31.51 -48.57
CA ARG A 517 7.76 31.46 -48.81
C ARG A 517 7.28 32.87 -49.11
N THR A 518 6.38 33.02 -50.08
CA THR A 518 5.73 34.30 -50.35
C THR A 518 4.60 34.51 -49.37
N ILE A 519 4.69 35.53 -48.51
CA ILE A 519 3.64 35.94 -47.56
C ILE A 519 3.29 37.39 -47.88
N GLY A 520 2.03 37.65 -48.25
CA GLY A 520 1.59 39.00 -48.64
C GLY A 520 2.40 39.59 -49.81
N GLY A 521 2.80 38.77 -50.79
CA GLY A 521 3.59 39.21 -51.95
C GLY A 521 5.08 39.44 -51.68
N VAL A 522 5.56 39.28 -50.44
CA VAL A 522 6.98 39.43 -50.07
C VAL A 522 7.60 38.09 -49.74
N SER A 523 8.82 37.87 -50.23
CA SER A 523 9.61 36.67 -49.97
C SER A 523 10.11 36.67 -48.52
N PHE A 524 9.69 35.68 -47.74
CA PHE A 524 10.05 35.53 -46.34
C PHE A 524 10.79 34.23 -46.09
N ASN A 525 11.89 34.32 -45.37
CA ASN A 525 12.74 33.18 -45.07
C ASN A 525 13.14 33.10 -43.58
N GLY A 526 12.55 33.89 -42.69
CA GLY A 526 12.74 33.74 -41.25
C GLY A 526 14.01 34.35 -40.65
N THR A 527 14.94 34.90 -41.43
CA THR A 527 16.19 35.49 -40.88
C THR A 527 16.02 36.85 -40.21
N ALA A 528 14.87 37.51 -40.40
CA ALA A 528 14.53 38.79 -39.80
C ALA A 528 13.00 38.89 -39.65
N ASN A 529 12.52 39.88 -38.89
CA ASN A 529 11.09 40.22 -38.85
C ASN A 529 10.58 40.52 -40.27
N ILE A 530 9.39 40.02 -40.61
CA ILE A 530 8.80 40.22 -41.93
C ILE A 530 8.24 41.65 -42.05
N ASN A 531 8.68 42.36 -43.08
CA ASN A 531 8.15 43.68 -43.43
C ASN A 531 7.13 43.50 -44.55
N LEU A 532 5.85 43.57 -44.18
CA LEU A 532 4.72 43.45 -45.08
C LEU A 532 4.31 44.86 -45.55
N PRO A 533 4.40 45.16 -46.86
CA PRO A 533 4.05 46.47 -47.41
C PRO A 533 2.59 46.79 -47.05
N GLY A 534 2.32 47.95 -46.44
CA GLY A 534 0.96 48.35 -46.02
C GLY A 534 0.52 47.89 -44.61
N VAL A 535 1.37 47.13 -43.90
CA VAL A 535 1.13 46.72 -42.49
C VAL A 535 2.16 47.34 -41.54
N ASN A 536 3.45 47.09 -41.75
CA ASN A 536 4.53 47.60 -40.89
C ASN A 536 5.68 48.30 -41.63
N THR A 537 5.64 48.34 -42.96
CA THR A 537 6.46 49.23 -43.81
C THR A 537 5.62 49.88 -44.90
N THR A 538 5.98 51.10 -45.30
CA THR A 538 5.27 51.87 -46.35
C THR A 538 5.17 51.06 -47.64
N GLY A 539 3.96 50.89 -48.19
CA GLY A 539 3.72 50.02 -49.33
C GLY A 539 2.34 50.19 -49.97
N ASN A 540 2.20 49.73 -51.20
CA ASN A 540 1.00 49.85 -52.05
C ASN A 540 -0.08 48.76 -51.80
N GLN A 541 -0.11 48.17 -50.61
CA GLN A 541 -1.18 47.20 -50.28
C GLN A 541 -2.34 47.95 -49.64
N ASN A 542 -3.55 47.67 -50.13
CA ASN A 542 -4.75 48.37 -49.73
C ASN A 542 -5.26 47.86 -48.37
N THR A 543 -4.75 48.40 -47.27
CA THR A 543 -5.24 48.21 -45.90
C THR A 543 -6.23 49.31 -45.49
N THR A 544 -7.21 49.63 -46.36
CA THR A 544 -8.19 50.73 -46.20
C THR A 544 -9.18 50.55 -45.03
N GLY A 545 -8.65 50.44 -43.82
CA GLY A 545 -9.34 50.65 -42.56
C GLY A 545 -8.42 51.46 -41.66
N ASN A 546 -8.72 52.75 -41.53
CA ASN A 546 -8.09 53.72 -40.65
C ASN A 546 -8.42 53.49 -39.16
N ALA A 547 -8.57 52.24 -38.71
CA ALA A 547 -9.13 51.91 -37.39
C ALA A 547 -8.39 52.54 -36.19
N ALA A 548 -7.07 52.74 -36.28
CA ALA A 548 -6.28 53.34 -35.20
C ALA A 548 -6.21 54.88 -35.23
N THR A 549 -6.64 55.52 -36.32
CA THR A 549 -6.55 57.00 -36.51
C THR A 549 -7.83 57.64 -37.05
N ALA A 550 -8.90 56.86 -37.22
CA ALA A 550 -10.16 57.34 -37.77
C ALA A 550 -10.87 58.28 -36.80
N THR A 551 -10.68 59.57 -37.02
CA THR A 551 -11.50 60.64 -36.42
C THR A 551 -12.77 60.91 -37.22
N LYS A 552 -12.92 60.32 -38.42
CA LYS A 552 -14.13 60.41 -39.25
C LYS A 552 -14.49 59.09 -39.98
N LEU A 553 -15.77 58.81 -40.20
CA LEU A 553 -16.32 57.75 -41.05
C LEU A 553 -16.12 58.10 -42.53
N GLN A 554 -15.64 57.14 -43.33
CA GLN A 554 -15.42 57.34 -44.78
C GLN A 554 -16.70 57.67 -45.55
N THR A 555 -17.87 57.24 -45.06
CA THR A 555 -19.18 57.68 -45.54
C THR A 555 -20.04 58.03 -44.34
N ALA A 556 -20.43 59.31 -44.23
CA ALA A 556 -21.29 59.79 -43.16
C ALA A 556 -22.61 59.01 -43.11
N ARG A 557 -22.98 58.53 -41.92
CA ARG A 557 -24.24 57.81 -41.69
C ARG A 557 -25.28 58.81 -41.19
N LYS A 558 -26.56 58.62 -41.54
CA LYS A 558 -27.64 59.43 -40.95
C LYS A 558 -28.11 58.80 -39.64
N ILE A 559 -28.05 59.54 -38.54
CA ILE A 559 -28.68 59.20 -37.26
C ILE A 559 -29.85 60.16 -37.09
N ALA A 560 -31.08 59.64 -37.02
CA ALA A 560 -32.27 60.48 -36.86
C ALA A 560 -32.42 61.58 -37.94
N GLY A 561 -32.01 61.25 -39.17
CA GLY A 561 -32.01 62.16 -40.33
C GLY A 561 -30.80 63.08 -40.46
N VAL A 562 -29.97 63.20 -39.40
CA VAL A 562 -28.77 64.08 -39.38
C VAL A 562 -27.52 63.29 -39.76
N ALA A 563 -26.72 63.82 -40.69
CA ALA A 563 -25.48 63.19 -41.12
C ALA A 563 -24.42 63.28 -40.00
N PHE A 564 -23.80 62.14 -39.70
CA PHE A 564 -22.76 61.99 -38.70
C PHE A 564 -21.61 61.18 -39.25
N ASP A 565 -20.41 61.77 -39.16
CA ASP A 565 -19.18 61.12 -39.54
C ASP A 565 -18.23 60.91 -38.35
N GLY A 566 -18.61 61.23 -37.11
CA GLY A 566 -17.74 61.01 -35.93
C GLY A 566 -16.69 62.08 -35.68
N SER A 567 -16.64 63.13 -36.51
CA SER A 567 -15.59 64.16 -36.41
C SER A 567 -15.84 65.27 -35.39
N ALA A 568 -17.06 65.35 -34.88
CA ALA A 568 -17.50 66.22 -33.80
C ALA A 568 -18.72 65.59 -33.13
N ASP A 569 -19.10 66.06 -31.95
CA ASP A 569 -20.31 65.61 -31.26
C ASP A 569 -21.56 65.88 -32.09
N ILE A 570 -22.48 64.92 -32.13
CA ILE A 570 -23.75 65.05 -32.87
C ILE A 570 -24.77 65.80 -32.03
N THR A 571 -25.34 66.88 -32.59
CA THR A 571 -26.47 67.59 -31.98
C THR A 571 -27.77 67.11 -32.61
N LEU A 572 -28.64 66.48 -31.81
CA LEU A 572 -29.97 66.02 -32.24
C LEU A 572 -31.03 66.91 -31.60
N THR A 573 -31.89 67.49 -32.43
CA THR A 573 -33.03 68.30 -31.97
C THR A 573 -34.22 67.42 -31.63
N ALA A 574 -35.20 67.94 -30.87
CA ALA A 574 -36.40 67.19 -30.50
C ALA A 574 -37.14 66.65 -31.74
N ALA A 575 -37.14 67.39 -32.85
CA ALA A 575 -37.69 66.95 -34.14
C ALA A 575 -36.94 65.76 -34.76
N ASN A 576 -35.62 65.64 -34.58
CA ASN A 576 -34.87 64.49 -35.06
C ASN A 576 -35.31 63.20 -34.34
N LEU A 577 -35.70 63.32 -33.07
CA LEU A 577 -36.02 62.19 -32.20
C LEU A 577 -37.53 61.89 -32.09
N ASN A 578 -38.38 62.58 -32.84
CA ASN A 578 -39.84 62.58 -32.65
C ASN A 578 -40.25 62.90 -31.20
N ALA A 579 -39.54 63.83 -30.55
CA ALA A 579 -39.79 64.31 -29.20
C ALA A 579 -40.30 65.76 -29.22
N TYR A 580 -41.08 66.15 -28.20
CA TYR A 580 -41.54 67.53 -28.03
C TYR A 580 -40.44 68.41 -27.40
N THR A 581 -40.31 69.63 -27.90
CA THR A 581 -39.41 70.66 -27.34
C THR A 581 -39.92 71.19 -26.00
N LYS A 582 -39.03 71.78 -25.19
CA LYS A 582 -39.41 72.44 -23.93
C LYS A 582 -40.50 73.50 -24.13
N THR A 583 -40.49 74.22 -25.26
CA THR A 583 -41.51 75.19 -25.64
C THR A 583 -42.86 74.54 -25.98
N GLU A 584 -42.86 73.42 -26.71
CA GLU A 584 -44.09 72.67 -27.01
C GLU A 584 -44.70 72.06 -25.75
N VAL A 585 -43.87 71.50 -24.86
CA VAL A 585 -44.32 71.02 -23.54
C VAL A 585 -44.85 72.17 -22.70
N THR A 586 -44.22 73.35 -22.73
CA THR A 586 -44.71 74.55 -22.03
C THR A 586 -46.04 75.04 -22.60
N ASN A 587 -46.24 74.95 -23.92
CA ASN A 587 -47.49 75.31 -24.59
C ASN A 587 -48.62 74.29 -24.32
N LEU A 588 -48.30 72.99 -24.26
CA LEU A 588 -49.22 71.92 -23.86
C LEU A 588 -49.60 72.02 -22.37
N LEU A 589 -48.65 72.37 -21.51
CA LEU A 589 -48.92 72.62 -20.10
C LEU A 589 -49.78 73.89 -19.92
N SER A 590 -49.55 74.91 -20.75
CA SER A 590 -50.35 76.14 -20.80
C SER A 590 -51.78 75.91 -21.34
N SER A 591 -52.00 74.88 -22.16
CA SER A 591 -53.34 74.51 -22.62
C SER A 591 -54.09 73.61 -21.62
N TYR A 592 -53.38 72.77 -20.86
CA TYR A 592 -53.95 71.97 -19.76
C TYR A 592 -54.42 72.81 -18.55
N VAL A 593 -53.79 73.96 -18.31
CA VAL A 593 -54.22 74.90 -17.24
C VAL A 593 -55.45 75.73 -17.65
N LYS A 594 -55.82 75.78 -18.95
CA LYS A 594 -57.02 76.50 -19.41
C LYS A 594 -58.33 75.69 -19.34
N SER A 595 -58.31 74.42 -18.93
CA SER A 595 -59.51 73.58 -18.84
C SER A 595 -59.95 73.19 -17.42
N SER A 596 -59.36 73.78 -16.37
CA SER A 596 -59.90 73.68 -15.00
C SER A 596 -60.04 75.06 -14.36
N SER A 597 -61.24 75.62 -14.45
CA SER A 597 -61.63 76.87 -13.81
C SER A 597 -61.71 76.70 -12.29
N LEU A 598 -60.64 77.00 -11.57
CA LEU A 598 -60.70 77.41 -10.16
C LEU A 598 -60.78 78.94 -10.12
N PRO A 599 -61.88 79.55 -9.62
CA PRO A 599 -62.03 81.00 -9.57
C PRO A 599 -60.95 81.63 -8.68
N SER A 600 -60.42 82.78 -9.10
CA SER A 600 -59.39 83.55 -8.41
C SER A 600 -59.73 83.81 -6.93
N MET A 601 -59.13 83.07 -6.01
CA MET A 601 -59.16 83.37 -4.58
C MET A 601 -58.18 84.51 -4.31
N THR A 602 -58.69 85.69 -3.95
CA THR A 602 -57.85 86.83 -3.52
C THR A 602 -57.89 86.90 -2.01
N VAL A 603 -56.71 86.79 -1.36
CA VAL A 603 -56.52 87.03 0.07
C VAL A 603 -55.89 88.41 0.22
N ARG A 604 -56.53 89.35 0.91
CA ARG A 604 -55.91 90.65 1.25
C ARG A 604 -55.29 90.60 2.65
N THR A 605 -54.05 91.06 2.78
CA THR A 605 -53.27 91.08 4.03
C THR A 605 -52.80 92.48 4.46
N SER A 606 -53.23 93.55 3.78
CA SER A 606 -52.79 94.93 4.04
C SER A 606 -53.83 95.73 4.85
N SER A 607 -53.40 96.34 5.96
CA SER A 607 -54.20 97.19 6.85
C SER A 607 -54.85 98.38 6.14
N VAL A 608 -56.17 98.53 6.27
CA VAL A 608 -56.93 99.69 5.77
C VAL A 608 -57.56 100.39 6.98
N SER A 609 -57.47 101.72 7.13
CA SER A 609 -58.08 102.42 8.28
C SER A 609 -59.59 102.64 8.06
N GLY A 610 -60.45 102.28 9.03
CA GLY A 610 -61.85 102.75 8.98
C GLY A 610 -62.93 101.98 9.76
N GLY A 611 -62.61 101.12 10.73
CA GLY A 611 -63.63 100.46 11.54
C GLY A 611 -64.08 101.31 12.73
N ASP A 612 -65.09 102.17 12.57
CA ASP A 612 -65.75 102.82 13.71
C ASP A 612 -66.58 101.79 14.53
N MET A 613 -66.61 101.95 15.86
CA MET A 613 -67.42 101.13 16.76
C MET A 613 -68.92 101.25 16.43
N GLY A 614 -69.60 100.12 16.22
CA GLY A 614 -71.06 100.05 16.12
C GLY A 614 -71.67 100.40 14.77
N MET A 615 -71.08 99.93 13.67
CA MET A 615 -71.59 100.18 12.32
C MET A 615 -72.87 99.38 11.99
N SER A 616 -73.71 99.93 11.11
CA SER A 616 -74.88 99.24 10.59
C SER A 616 -74.50 98.17 9.56
N LEU A 617 -75.38 97.19 9.31
CA LEU A 617 -75.17 96.15 8.30
C LEU A 617 -74.94 96.72 6.88
N SER A 618 -75.64 97.80 6.53
CA SER A 618 -75.47 98.45 5.22
C SER A 618 -74.10 99.14 5.10
N THR A 619 -73.60 99.73 6.18
CA THR A 619 -72.25 100.31 6.27
C THR A 619 -71.19 99.22 6.09
N PHE A 620 -71.33 98.10 6.79
CA PHE A 620 -70.40 96.96 6.69
C PHE A 620 -70.32 96.39 5.26
N ILE A 621 -71.47 96.18 4.61
CA ILE A 621 -71.51 95.68 3.22
C ILE A 621 -70.90 96.70 2.25
N SER A 622 -71.07 98.00 2.49
CA SER A 622 -70.47 99.05 1.67
C SER A 622 -68.94 99.06 1.81
N HIS A 623 -68.42 98.82 3.00
CA HIS A 623 -66.97 98.65 3.24
C HIS A 623 -66.40 97.43 2.51
N LEU A 624 -67.14 96.31 2.49
CA LEU A 624 -66.73 95.14 1.71
C LEU A 624 -66.74 95.40 0.20
N LYS A 625 -67.72 96.18 -0.30
CA LYS A 625 -67.78 96.60 -1.71
C LYS A 625 -66.61 97.49 -2.11
N SER A 626 -66.28 98.50 -1.32
CA SER A 626 -65.14 99.40 -1.61
C SER A 626 -63.81 98.65 -1.61
N ASN A 627 -63.69 97.61 -0.79
CA ASN A 627 -62.53 96.72 -0.75
C ASN A 627 -62.53 95.63 -1.84
N GLY A 628 -63.51 95.66 -2.75
CA GLY A 628 -63.60 94.81 -3.92
C GLY A 628 -64.12 93.40 -3.64
N ALA A 629 -64.68 93.13 -2.46
CA ALA A 629 -65.11 91.78 -2.08
C ALA A 629 -66.18 91.19 -3.03
N PHE A 630 -67.02 92.05 -3.63
CA PHE A 630 -68.08 91.65 -4.56
C PHE A 630 -67.66 91.71 -6.04
N SER A 631 -66.41 92.05 -6.34
CA SER A 631 -65.88 92.04 -7.71
C SER A 631 -65.31 90.69 -8.13
N LYS A 632 -65.35 89.70 -7.24
CA LYS A 632 -64.80 88.35 -7.41
C LYS A 632 -65.85 87.32 -6.98
N SER A 633 -65.79 86.11 -7.55
CA SER A 633 -66.70 85.01 -7.18
C SER A 633 -66.50 84.54 -5.73
N TYR A 634 -65.27 84.66 -5.22
CA TYR A 634 -64.92 84.35 -3.84
C TYR A 634 -63.85 85.33 -3.32
N TRP A 635 -64.04 85.82 -2.11
CA TRP A 635 -63.17 86.79 -1.46
C TRP A 635 -63.04 86.50 0.03
N ILE A 636 -61.83 86.64 0.57
CA ILE A 636 -61.57 86.48 2.01
C ILE A 636 -60.77 87.67 2.54
N GLY A 637 -61.21 88.20 3.68
CA GLY A 637 -60.55 89.25 4.43
C GLY A 637 -60.44 88.87 5.90
N PHE A 638 -59.40 89.39 6.56
CA PHE A 638 -59.23 89.28 8.00
C PHE A 638 -59.59 90.61 8.65
N GLY A 639 -60.36 90.57 9.72
CA GLY A 639 -60.94 91.75 10.37
C GLY A 639 -59.93 92.83 10.70
N ASP A 640 -58.80 92.46 11.30
CA ASP A 640 -57.72 93.39 11.67
C ASP A 640 -57.03 93.98 10.44
N ALA A 641 -56.82 93.15 9.41
CA ALA A 641 -56.27 93.61 8.14
C ALA A 641 -57.24 94.54 7.39
N MET A 642 -58.54 94.45 7.67
CA MET A 642 -59.57 95.32 7.09
C MET A 642 -59.83 96.61 7.88
N GLY A 643 -59.12 96.83 8.98
CA GLY A 643 -59.26 98.04 9.80
C GLY A 643 -60.28 97.97 10.90
N PHE A 644 -60.83 96.80 11.20
CA PHE A 644 -61.85 96.62 12.22
C PHE A 644 -61.25 96.41 13.63
N ASN A 645 -60.09 97.02 13.92
CA ASN A 645 -59.49 97.03 15.26
C ASN A 645 -60.47 97.72 16.25
N ALA A 646 -61.27 96.94 16.97
CA ALA A 646 -62.43 97.34 17.80
C ALA A 646 -63.75 97.66 17.07
N GLY A 647 -63.91 97.29 15.80
CA GLY A 647 -65.17 97.48 15.05
C GLY A 647 -66.22 96.39 15.34
N SER A 648 -67.49 96.78 15.46
CA SER A 648 -68.62 95.84 15.60
C SER A 648 -69.77 96.17 14.64
N ILE A 649 -70.49 95.14 14.21
CA ILE A 649 -71.78 95.30 13.51
C ILE A 649 -72.88 95.28 14.57
N ASN A 650 -73.60 96.39 14.75
CA ASN A 650 -74.65 96.52 15.75
C ASN A 650 -76.04 96.23 15.17
N ASN A 651 -76.96 95.81 16.05
CA ASN A 651 -78.37 95.56 15.75
C ASN A 651 -78.60 94.48 14.68
N ILE A 652 -77.80 93.40 14.71
CA ILE A 652 -78.15 92.20 13.94
C ILE A 652 -79.35 91.53 14.59
N THR A 653 -80.48 91.53 13.90
CA THR A 653 -81.73 90.93 14.35
C THR A 653 -81.50 89.48 14.80
N GLY A 654 -81.74 89.20 16.08
CA GLY A 654 -81.61 87.86 16.69
C GLY A 654 -80.25 87.52 17.33
N PHE A 655 -79.20 88.34 17.16
CA PHE A 655 -77.84 88.00 17.63
C PHE A 655 -77.10 89.11 18.38
N GLY A 656 -77.59 90.36 18.39
CA GLY A 656 -76.94 91.47 19.08
C GLY A 656 -75.77 92.08 18.30
N ALA A 657 -74.79 92.65 18.98
CA ALA A 657 -73.56 93.17 18.38
C ALA A 657 -72.60 92.02 17.99
N VAL A 658 -71.95 92.11 16.83
CA VAL A 658 -70.93 91.14 16.38
C VAL A 658 -69.60 91.84 16.21
N GLU A 659 -68.59 91.37 16.92
CA GLU A 659 -67.23 91.91 16.89
C GLU A 659 -66.49 91.42 15.64
N LEU A 660 -65.85 92.34 14.92
CA LEU A 660 -65.13 92.05 13.68
C LEU A 660 -63.61 91.99 13.86
N ALA A 661 -63.08 92.41 15.01
CA ALA A 661 -61.66 92.24 15.33
C ALA A 661 -61.30 90.73 15.31
N GLU A 662 -60.13 90.40 14.75
CA GLU A 662 -59.62 89.04 14.59
C GLU A 662 -60.56 88.07 13.84
N SER A 663 -61.60 88.58 13.16
CA SER A 663 -62.57 87.76 12.44
C SER A 663 -62.09 87.37 11.04
N ILE A 664 -62.57 86.25 10.52
CA ILE A 664 -62.43 85.90 9.10
C ILE A 664 -63.73 86.24 8.40
N ILE A 665 -63.65 87.06 7.35
CA ILE A 665 -64.78 87.54 6.57
C ILE A 665 -64.67 86.96 5.17
N GLU A 666 -65.58 86.07 4.83
CA GLU A 666 -65.65 85.44 3.51
C GLU A 666 -66.88 85.96 2.77
N VAL A 667 -66.70 86.34 1.51
CA VAL A 667 -67.78 86.77 0.62
C VAL A 667 -67.80 85.84 -0.59
N PHE A 668 -68.90 85.12 -0.74
CA PHE A 668 -69.21 84.30 -1.89
C PHE A 668 -70.19 85.07 -2.77
N ASN A 669 -69.72 85.56 -3.91
CA ASN A 669 -70.56 86.32 -4.83
C ASN A 669 -71.02 85.44 -5.98
N LEU A 670 -72.31 85.51 -6.31
CA LEU A 670 -72.86 84.83 -7.47
C LEU A 670 -72.97 85.80 -8.66
N PRO A 671 -72.92 85.29 -9.91
CA PRO A 671 -72.97 86.13 -11.10
C PRO A 671 -74.23 87.00 -11.23
N ASN A 672 -75.32 86.64 -10.54
CA ASN A 672 -76.60 87.35 -10.56
C ASN A 672 -76.69 88.51 -9.55
N GLY A 673 -75.61 88.82 -8.82
CA GLY A 673 -75.58 89.87 -7.80
C GLY A 673 -76.07 89.43 -6.42
N ASP A 674 -76.46 88.16 -6.25
CA ASP A 674 -76.68 87.57 -4.93
C ASP A 674 -75.36 87.21 -4.27
N TYR A 675 -75.33 87.18 -2.94
CA TYR A 675 -74.11 86.86 -2.22
C TYR A 675 -74.36 86.22 -0.87
N THR A 676 -73.33 85.58 -0.36
CA THR A 676 -73.26 85.04 1.00
C THR A 676 -72.04 85.62 1.69
N ILE A 677 -72.25 86.21 2.87
CA ILE A 677 -71.15 86.63 3.74
C ILE A 677 -71.07 85.62 4.87
N ARG A 678 -69.89 85.04 5.10
CA ARG A 678 -69.62 84.23 6.28
C ARG A 678 -68.62 84.99 7.16
N LEU A 679 -68.97 85.16 8.43
CA LEU A 679 -68.11 85.70 9.46
C LEU A 679 -67.74 84.56 10.40
N THR A 680 -66.46 84.29 10.53
CA THR A 680 -65.94 83.47 11.62
C THR A 680 -65.40 84.43 12.68
N THR A 681 -66.12 84.56 13.78
CA THR A 681 -65.77 85.49 14.86
C THR A 681 -64.61 84.93 15.69
N SER A 682 -63.80 85.80 16.28
CA SER A 682 -62.69 85.38 17.14
C SER A 682 -63.16 84.65 18.41
N HIS A 683 -62.21 84.09 19.14
CA HIS A 683 -62.44 83.42 20.42
C HIS A 683 -62.57 84.38 21.61
N LYS A 684 -62.25 85.67 21.42
CA LYS A 684 -62.11 86.69 22.45
C LYS A 684 -63.19 87.76 22.31
N ALA A 685 -63.92 88.05 23.39
CA ALA A 685 -65.04 89.01 23.40
C ALA A 685 -64.63 90.28 24.13
N ASP A 686 -63.79 91.11 23.51
CA ASP A 686 -63.27 92.30 24.19
C ASP A 686 -64.38 93.36 24.42
N TYR A 687 -65.48 93.32 23.63
CA TYR A 687 -66.56 94.32 23.70
C TYR A 687 -67.98 93.73 23.79
N GLY A 688 -68.13 92.47 24.21
CA GLY A 688 -69.43 91.85 24.51
C GLY A 688 -70.24 91.34 23.29
N GLY A 689 -69.58 91.16 22.14
CA GLY A 689 -70.20 90.61 20.91
C GLY A 689 -70.22 89.08 20.84
N VAL A 690 -70.85 88.54 19.80
CA VAL A 690 -70.86 87.08 19.54
C VAL A 690 -69.45 86.57 19.19
N THR A 691 -68.94 85.61 19.96
CA THR A 691 -67.64 84.95 19.75
C THR A 691 -67.76 83.43 19.53
N ASN A 692 -66.69 82.80 19.05
CA ASN A 692 -66.63 81.36 18.74
C ASN A 692 -67.80 80.86 17.87
N ALA A 693 -68.26 81.69 16.94
CA ALA A 693 -69.38 81.37 16.06
C ALA A 693 -69.01 81.59 14.59
N ILE A 694 -69.66 80.80 13.74
CA ILE A 694 -69.75 81.08 12.32
C ILE A 694 -71.12 81.69 12.08
N LEU A 695 -71.16 82.94 11.65
CA LEU A 695 -72.35 83.67 11.27
C LEU A 695 -72.41 83.73 9.75
N VAL A 696 -73.55 83.38 9.17
CA VAL A 696 -73.74 83.37 7.71
C VAL A 696 -74.90 84.27 7.34
N TYR A 697 -74.64 85.27 6.49
CA TYR A 697 -75.63 86.16 5.92
C TYR A 697 -75.88 85.81 4.47
N HIS A 698 -77.11 85.44 4.13
CA HIS A 698 -77.52 85.17 2.75
C HIS A 698 -78.34 86.33 2.20
N TYR A 699 -77.78 87.06 1.23
CA TYR A 699 -78.54 88.04 0.47
C TYR A 699 -79.03 87.45 -0.85
N ARG A 700 -80.34 87.48 -1.04
CA ARG A 700 -81.00 87.09 -2.29
C ARG A 700 -81.85 88.27 -2.76
N SER A 701 -81.54 88.78 -3.95
CA SER A 701 -82.24 89.91 -4.58
C SER A 701 -83.72 89.64 -4.85
N ASN A 702 -84.11 88.36 -4.94
CA ASN A 702 -85.47 87.92 -5.28
C ASN A 702 -86.29 87.34 -4.11
N ARG A 703 -85.89 87.54 -2.84
CA ARG A 703 -86.63 87.06 -1.66
C ARG A 703 -86.83 88.18 -0.62
N SER A 704 -87.96 88.17 0.12
CA SER A 704 -88.23 89.09 1.23
C SER A 704 -88.51 88.32 2.54
N PRO A 705 -87.85 88.66 3.67
CA PRO A 705 -86.84 89.71 3.80
C PRO A 705 -85.55 89.34 3.05
N SER A 706 -84.95 90.30 2.37
CA SER A 706 -83.73 90.13 1.57
C SER A 706 -82.50 90.16 2.49
N GLY A 707 -82.27 89.06 3.21
CA GLY A 707 -81.15 88.95 4.14
C GLY A 707 -81.55 88.38 5.47
N GLN A 708 -80.98 87.22 5.82
CA GLN A 708 -81.06 86.68 7.18
C GLN A 708 -79.70 86.18 7.63
N TRP A 709 -79.40 86.42 8.90
CA TRP A 709 -78.24 85.86 9.58
C TRP A 709 -78.59 84.48 10.16
N LEU A 710 -77.71 83.53 9.98
CA LEU A 710 -77.77 82.18 10.54
C LEU A 710 -76.53 81.99 11.42
N LYS A 711 -76.72 81.63 12.70
CA LYS A 711 -75.62 81.33 13.61
C LYS A 711 -75.40 79.82 13.68
N PHE A 712 -74.19 79.41 13.33
CA PHE A 712 -73.68 78.06 13.56
C PHE A 712 -72.71 78.14 14.74
N ALA A 713 -73.21 77.84 15.94
CA ALA A 713 -72.38 77.75 17.14
C ALA A 713 -71.97 76.29 17.35
N GLY A 714 -70.67 76.02 17.33
CA GLY A 714 -70.12 74.77 17.86
C GLY A 714 -69.76 74.98 19.32
N THR A 715 -70.49 74.38 20.24
CA THR A 715 -70.11 74.29 21.66
C THR A 715 -68.75 73.57 21.73
N VAL A 716 -67.65 74.31 21.91
CA VAL A 716 -66.31 73.72 22.08
C VAL A 716 -66.15 73.29 23.53
N GLY A 717 -66.62 72.07 23.83
CA GLY A 717 -66.23 71.37 25.04
C GLY A 717 -64.88 70.70 24.82
N ALA A 718 -63.79 71.42 25.03
CA ALA A 718 -62.50 70.80 25.31
C ALA A 718 -62.58 70.11 26.68
N THR A 719 -62.45 68.80 26.72
CA THR A 719 -62.06 67.92 27.86
C THR A 719 -62.24 66.48 27.36
N SER A 720 -61.38 65.49 27.56
CA SER A 720 -60.12 65.31 28.28
C SER A 720 -59.73 63.82 28.16
N ASN A 721 -58.43 63.53 28.23
CA ASN A 721 -57.75 62.26 28.55
C ASN A 721 -57.68 61.15 27.48
#